data_AF-A0A395JI01-F1
#
_entry.id   AF-A0A395JI01-F1
#
_cell.length_a   1.000
_cell.length_b   1.000
_cell.length_c   1.000
_cell.angle_alpha   90.00
_cell.angle_beta   90.00
_cell.angle_gamma   90.00
#
_symmetry.space_group_name_H-M   'P 1'
#
loop_
_entity.id
_entity.type
_entity.pdbx_description
1 polymer ?
#
loop_
_entity_poly.entity_id
_entity_poly.type
_entity_poly.pdbx_seq_one_letter_code
_entity_poly.pdbx_strand_id
1 'polypeptide(L)'
;MCHHGLGAYVTAKSCESNCASEVLILMKAESTQSDPDKQVVQVLYTLVLVLLHTTLIVYFDDMTRPQLDIPKSFIALAIMVAMACVVAPSHADPLQTNIAPEVASKVLEKYQGKEFKDFREFVFEVYLSGKVLFTRHEHHTLGDYVAHRQLSSKQQALIARMLGLYTRIKYQDEALDLLARLVSIETARTDDVAQHDNSAFVEMEQVLADVATDFGLDYRNIDGRVYEVTVPGNERGKLIGLHAHADVVPANPQEWGLDDGTELSPFTAQLIAGRVYGRGTQDDKNGIVAVLFAMRVIQQENIKLFNTMRLIVDTTEETTSTAVPYYLERNPTPDYNIALDGDYPVIIAEKGFGVVKAVFPVRPAEGLGGELVSLTGGLAYNQIPAVSRAVIEAPGAPALSDQVQQLAEQFIASYGNDFSIEVAANADRLELEVRGVSAHSSAPESGVNPVSRMLLFVHLLNGAELLKQNHITDAARYAQDNWGLDFYGKSMGIDFSDDFMGPLTAAFTKVELSNQHLEVAVNLRIPVGKPLPVLEQQVRAALGAWQKTTGTAMQLEYLSKAPMYRNPDGAWVNTLLDVASENLELAREFGSSAGGTSVHDLPNGVQFGLAMPNEKYTGHNANEFKSLKQFQLDLQIVVEMMVRLGQQQQLD
;
A
#
# COMPACT_ATOMS: atom_id res chain seq x y z
N MET A 1 -62.22 11.73 -59.03
CA MET A 1 -63.67 11.86 -59.35
C MET A 1 -64.45 11.00 -58.36
N CYS A 2 -65.40 11.61 -57.63
CA CYS A 2 -66.71 11.06 -57.20
C CYS A 2 -66.75 9.82 -56.27
N HIS A 3 -67.74 9.55 -55.41
CA HIS A 3 -68.83 10.26 -54.68
C HIS A 3 -69.54 9.16 -53.82
N HIS A 4 -70.20 9.33 -52.66
CA HIS A 4 -70.54 10.42 -51.71
C HIS A 4 -70.08 9.98 -50.28
N GLY A 5 -70.38 10.57 -49.10
CA GLY A 5 -71.19 11.71 -48.64
C GLY A 5 -72.23 11.28 -47.57
N LEU A 6 -72.38 12.09 -46.51
CA LEU A 6 -73.16 11.84 -45.26
C LEU A 6 -72.55 10.75 -44.33
N GLY A 7 -72.51 10.91 -43.00
CA GLY A 7 -72.98 12.01 -42.15
C GLY A 7 -73.71 11.48 -40.91
N ALA A 8 -72.99 11.26 -39.80
CA ALA A 8 -73.59 10.90 -38.51
C ALA A 8 -72.76 11.44 -37.35
N TYR A 9 -73.34 12.36 -36.57
CA TYR A 9 -72.84 12.71 -35.23
C TYR A 9 -73.03 11.49 -34.31
N VAL A 10 -71.95 11.03 -33.66
CA VAL A 10 -72.05 10.22 -32.44
C VAL A 10 -71.20 10.89 -31.37
N THR A 11 -71.81 11.07 -30.20
CA THR A 11 -71.28 11.88 -29.10
C THR A 11 -70.01 11.30 -28.47
N ALA A 12 -69.10 12.17 -28.07
CA ALA A 12 -67.95 11.84 -27.23
C ALA A 12 -68.41 11.30 -25.85
N LYS A 13 -68.61 9.99 -25.76
CA LYS A 13 -68.85 9.26 -24.50
C LYS A 13 -68.53 7.75 -24.55
N SER A 14 -67.94 7.26 -25.64
CA SER A 14 -67.61 5.84 -25.86
C SER A 14 -66.12 5.56 -26.11
N CYS A 15 -65.24 6.54 -25.89
CA CYS A 15 -63.79 6.36 -26.05
C CYS A 15 -63.07 6.12 -24.72
N GLU A 16 -63.62 6.59 -23.59
CA GLU A 16 -63.01 6.43 -22.25
C GLU A 16 -62.99 4.98 -21.77
N SER A 17 -63.94 4.14 -22.20
CA SER A 17 -64.05 2.75 -21.72
C SER A 17 -62.98 1.81 -22.28
N ASN A 18 -62.49 2.05 -23.51
CA ASN A 18 -61.61 1.09 -24.18
C ASN A 18 -60.13 1.29 -23.80
N CYS A 19 -59.66 2.52 -23.59
CA CYS A 19 -58.30 2.75 -23.08
C CYS A 19 -58.11 2.21 -21.66
N ALA A 20 -59.13 2.31 -20.79
CA ALA A 20 -59.08 1.77 -19.44
C ALA A 20 -58.89 0.24 -19.43
N SER A 21 -59.52 -0.49 -20.36
CA SER A 21 -59.36 -1.94 -20.47
C SER A 21 -57.99 -2.39 -20.98
N GLU A 22 -57.34 -1.66 -21.89
CA GLU A 22 -56.02 -2.04 -22.39
C GLU A 22 -54.91 -1.78 -21.35
N VAL A 23 -55.00 -0.68 -20.59
CA VAL A 23 -54.08 -0.41 -19.48
C VAL A 23 -54.19 -1.46 -18.37
N LEU A 24 -55.41 -1.93 -18.06
CA LEU A 24 -55.62 -2.99 -17.05
C LEU A 24 -55.08 -4.36 -17.48
N ILE A 25 -54.98 -4.62 -18.80
CA ILE A 25 -54.40 -5.85 -19.35
C ILE A 25 -52.87 -5.83 -19.24
N LEU A 26 -52.23 -4.68 -19.53
CA LEU A 26 -50.78 -4.50 -19.34
C LEU A 26 -50.38 -4.69 -17.86
N MET A 27 -51.11 -4.05 -16.93
CA MET A 27 -50.86 -4.21 -15.48
C MET A 27 -51.00 -5.65 -14.97
N LYS A 28 -51.77 -6.50 -15.64
CA LYS A 28 -51.93 -7.93 -15.27
C LYS A 28 -50.89 -8.85 -15.88
N ALA A 29 -50.14 -8.42 -16.89
CA ALA A 29 -49.08 -9.22 -17.50
C ALA A 29 -47.76 -9.12 -16.71
N GLU A 30 -47.45 -7.94 -16.16
CA GLU A 30 -46.18 -7.66 -15.47
C GLU A 30 -46.14 -8.11 -14.00
N SER A 31 -47.26 -8.53 -13.41
CA SER A 31 -47.35 -8.96 -11.99
C SER A 31 -46.71 -10.34 -11.71
N THR A 32 -45.75 -10.76 -12.52
CA THR A 32 -45.06 -12.07 -12.44
C THR A 32 -43.55 -11.97 -12.22
N GLN A 33 -43.01 -10.76 -12.01
CA GLN A 33 -41.61 -10.53 -11.62
C GLN A 33 -41.48 -10.05 -10.16
N SER A 34 -40.40 -10.47 -9.50
CA SER A 34 -40.29 -10.60 -8.04
C SER A 34 -39.60 -9.43 -7.32
N ASP A 35 -39.68 -8.21 -7.85
CA ASP A 35 -38.98 -7.03 -7.32
C ASP A 35 -39.99 -5.88 -7.06
N PRO A 36 -40.38 -5.62 -5.80
CA PRO A 36 -41.41 -4.63 -5.47
C PRO A 36 -40.95 -3.19 -5.66
N ASP A 37 -39.65 -2.89 -5.53
CA ASP A 37 -39.15 -1.51 -5.61
C ASP A 37 -39.11 -1.00 -7.05
N LYS A 38 -38.81 -1.89 -8.02
CA LYS A 38 -38.93 -1.56 -9.45
C LYS A 38 -40.36 -1.29 -9.89
N GLN A 39 -41.36 -1.96 -9.31
CA GLN A 39 -42.77 -1.71 -9.63
C GLN A 39 -43.19 -0.28 -9.28
N VAL A 40 -42.75 0.25 -8.13
CA VAL A 40 -43.11 1.61 -7.70
C VAL A 40 -42.56 2.67 -8.67
N VAL A 41 -41.29 2.55 -9.06
CA VAL A 41 -40.64 3.49 -9.99
C VAL A 41 -41.30 3.45 -11.37
N GLN A 42 -41.59 2.27 -11.91
CA GLN A 42 -42.16 2.11 -13.25
C GLN A 42 -43.63 2.56 -13.32
N VAL A 43 -44.40 2.36 -12.25
CA VAL A 43 -45.78 2.90 -12.12
C VAL A 43 -45.75 4.43 -12.05
N LEU A 44 -44.84 5.03 -11.27
CA LEU A 44 -44.68 6.49 -11.21
C LEU A 44 -44.29 7.08 -12.58
N TYR A 45 -43.34 6.47 -13.28
CA TYR A 45 -42.91 6.93 -14.61
C TYR A 45 -44.04 6.88 -15.63
N THR A 46 -44.85 5.81 -15.60
CA THR A 46 -46.03 5.66 -16.46
C THR A 46 -47.11 6.70 -16.13
N LEU A 47 -47.35 7.00 -14.84
CA LEU A 47 -48.27 8.07 -14.42
C LEU A 47 -47.81 9.45 -14.95
N VAL A 48 -46.51 9.75 -14.86
CA VAL A 48 -45.94 11.01 -15.34
C VAL A 48 -46.10 11.15 -16.86
N LEU A 49 -45.87 10.08 -17.63
CA LEU A 49 -46.10 10.09 -19.08
C LEU A 49 -47.58 10.30 -19.45
N VAL A 50 -48.51 9.65 -18.75
CA VAL A 50 -49.96 9.84 -18.96
C VAL A 50 -50.41 11.26 -18.61
N LEU A 51 -49.87 11.84 -17.53
CA LEU A 51 -50.14 13.23 -17.12
C LEU A 51 -49.57 14.23 -18.14
N LEU A 52 -48.37 14.00 -18.66
CA LEU A 52 -47.78 14.84 -19.72
C LEU A 52 -48.60 14.77 -21.01
N HIS A 53 -49.02 13.58 -21.43
CA HIS A 53 -49.84 13.41 -22.65
C HIS A 53 -51.23 14.07 -22.52
N THR A 54 -51.92 13.88 -21.40
CA THR A 54 -53.23 14.53 -21.16
C THR A 54 -53.10 16.05 -21.04
N THR A 55 -52.03 16.56 -20.43
CA THR A 55 -51.79 18.02 -20.35
C THR A 55 -51.49 18.62 -21.73
N LEU A 56 -50.68 17.95 -22.57
CA LEU A 56 -50.40 18.38 -23.95
C LEU A 56 -51.66 18.41 -24.83
N ILE A 57 -52.57 17.43 -24.67
CA ILE A 57 -53.84 17.39 -25.41
C ILE A 57 -54.74 18.57 -25.00
N VAL A 58 -54.84 18.88 -23.70
CA VAL A 58 -55.59 20.05 -23.22
C VAL A 58 -54.96 21.38 -23.68
N TYR A 59 -53.63 21.44 -23.81
CA TYR A 59 -52.93 22.67 -24.21
C TYR A 59 -53.10 23.03 -25.70
N PHE A 60 -53.40 22.05 -26.56
CA PHE A 60 -53.56 22.27 -28.01
C PHE A 60 -54.98 22.67 -28.44
N ASP A 61 -55.99 22.53 -27.57
CA ASP A 61 -57.40 22.75 -27.93
C ASP A 61 -57.93 24.16 -27.55
N ASP A 62 -57.20 24.97 -26.77
CA ASP A 62 -57.64 26.31 -26.29
C ASP A 62 -56.66 27.46 -26.64
N MET A 63 -56.17 27.47 -27.88
CA MET A 63 -55.27 28.51 -28.42
C MET A 63 -55.98 29.83 -28.82
N THR A 64 -56.95 30.32 -28.03
CA THR A 64 -57.68 31.57 -28.38
C THR A 64 -57.94 32.60 -27.26
N ARG A 65 -57.26 32.53 -26.09
CA ARG A 65 -57.37 33.60 -25.06
C ARG A 65 -56.02 34.04 -24.45
N PRO A 66 -55.72 35.36 -24.43
CA PRO A 66 -54.49 35.88 -23.83
C PRO A 66 -54.71 36.30 -22.37
N GLN A 67 -54.49 35.37 -21.42
CA GLN A 67 -54.12 35.56 -20.00
C GLN A 67 -54.52 34.29 -19.23
N LEU A 68 -53.53 33.44 -18.90
CA LEU A 68 -53.67 32.43 -17.86
C LEU A 68 -52.68 32.75 -16.74
N ASP A 69 -53.20 33.05 -15.54
CA ASP A 69 -52.42 33.00 -14.31
C ASP A 69 -52.08 31.53 -14.00
N ILE A 70 -50.80 31.17 -14.09
CA ILE A 70 -50.33 29.85 -13.70
C ILE A 70 -50.45 29.74 -12.16
N PRO A 71 -51.21 28.77 -11.62
CA PRO A 71 -51.33 28.61 -10.17
C PRO A 71 -49.95 28.39 -9.53
N LYS A 72 -49.66 29.07 -8.42
CA LYS A 72 -48.38 28.91 -7.71
C LYS A 72 -48.09 27.47 -7.28
N SER A 73 -49.15 26.66 -7.09
CA SER A 73 -49.07 25.21 -6.86
C SER A 73 -48.50 24.42 -8.05
N PHE A 74 -48.75 24.83 -9.30
CA PHE A 74 -48.16 24.21 -10.49
C PHE A 74 -46.66 24.51 -10.61
N ILE A 75 -46.24 25.74 -10.31
CA ILE A 75 -44.82 26.11 -10.27
C ILE A 75 -44.11 25.33 -9.14
N ALA A 76 -44.73 25.22 -7.97
CA ALA A 76 -44.19 24.42 -6.86
C ALA A 76 -44.09 22.92 -7.21
N LEU A 77 -45.07 22.35 -7.92
CA LEU A 77 -45.04 20.95 -8.36
C LEU A 77 -43.96 20.72 -9.42
N ALA A 78 -43.83 21.62 -10.40
CA ALA A 78 -42.77 21.55 -11.42
C ALA A 78 -41.36 21.68 -10.79
N ILE A 79 -41.19 22.54 -9.79
CA ILE A 79 -39.93 22.66 -9.04
C ILE A 79 -39.67 21.40 -8.20
N MET A 80 -40.68 20.81 -7.54
CA MET A 80 -40.51 19.55 -6.81
C MET A 80 -40.18 18.37 -7.74
N VAL A 81 -40.80 18.29 -8.93
CA VAL A 81 -40.45 17.25 -9.91
C VAL A 81 -39.05 17.47 -10.48
N ALA A 82 -38.67 18.71 -10.78
CA ALA A 82 -37.30 19.04 -11.18
C ALA A 82 -36.26 18.70 -10.09
N MET A 83 -36.56 18.99 -8.81
CA MET A 83 -35.70 18.59 -7.70
C MET A 83 -35.69 17.06 -7.49
N ALA A 84 -36.80 16.36 -7.65
CA ALA A 84 -36.84 14.90 -7.58
C ALA A 84 -36.01 14.25 -8.71
N CYS A 85 -36.00 14.82 -9.91
CA CYS A 85 -35.13 14.39 -11.01
C CYS A 85 -33.64 14.77 -10.81
N VAL A 86 -33.32 15.71 -9.91
CA VAL A 86 -31.94 16.09 -9.56
C VAL A 86 -31.43 15.32 -8.32
N VAL A 87 -32.31 14.75 -7.50
CA VAL A 87 -31.97 14.03 -6.25
C VAL A 87 -32.22 12.52 -6.34
N ALA A 88 -32.83 12.01 -7.40
CA ALA A 88 -32.72 10.59 -7.74
C ALA A 88 -31.25 10.30 -8.12
N PRO A 89 -30.52 9.44 -7.39
CA PRO A 89 -29.18 9.04 -7.82
C PRO A 89 -29.34 8.30 -9.14
N SER A 90 -28.83 8.87 -10.23
CA SER A 90 -28.72 8.13 -11.47
C SER A 90 -27.78 6.97 -11.24
N HIS A 91 -28.34 5.79 -10.96
CA HIS A 91 -27.68 4.51 -11.20
C HIS A 91 -27.61 4.31 -12.72
N ALA A 92 -26.92 5.24 -13.38
CA ALA A 92 -26.21 4.95 -14.60
C ALA A 92 -25.15 3.94 -14.18
N ASP A 93 -25.47 2.67 -14.42
CA ASP A 93 -24.58 1.53 -14.23
C ASP A 93 -23.21 1.94 -14.79
N PRO A 94 -22.20 2.18 -13.94
CA PRO A 94 -20.99 2.85 -14.36
C PRO A 94 -20.23 1.87 -15.21
N LEU A 95 -20.37 1.97 -16.55
CA LEU A 95 -19.83 1.06 -17.57
C LEU A 95 -18.51 0.46 -17.08
N GLN A 96 -18.63 -0.74 -16.49
CA GLN A 96 -17.54 -1.34 -15.75
C GLN A 96 -16.51 -1.75 -16.79
N THR A 97 -15.31 -1.20 -16.63
CA THR A 97 -14.09 -1.66 -17.30
C THR A 97 -13.65 -3.02 -16.77
N ASN A 98 -14.32 -3.53 -15.74
CA ASN A 98 -13.97 -4.75 -15.05
C ASN A 98 -14.53 -6.03 -15.67
N ILE A 99 -13.61 -6.96 -15.94
CA ILE A 99 -13.92 -8.36 -16.21
C ILE A 99 -14.08 -9.03 -14.84
N ALA A 100 -15.32 -9.37 -14.48
CA ALA A 100 -15.61 -9.97 -13.17
C ALA A 100 -14.73 -11.22 -12.89
N PRO A 101 -14.29 -11.45 -11.64
CA PRO A 101 -13.35 -12.54 -11.31
C PRO A 101 -13.82 -13.92 -11.75
N GLU A 102 -15.13 -14.21 -11.77
CA GLU A 102 -15.68 -15.48 -12.26
C GLU A 102 -15.59 -15.60 -13.78
N VAL A 103 -15.62 -14.48 -14.51
CA VAL A 103 -15.41 -14.45 -15.97
C VAL A 103 -13.93 -14.66 -16.26
N ALA A 104 -13.04 -13.96 -15.55
CA ALA A 104 -11.60 -14.15 -15.64
C ALA A 104 -11.20 -15.61 -15.33
N SER A 105 -11.73 -16.18 -14.25
CA SER A 105 -11.49 -17.58 -13.86
C SER A 105 -11.95 -18.56 -14.93
N LYS A 106 -13.15 -18.39 -15.50
CA LYS A 106 -13.66 -19.24 -16.60
C LYS A 106 -12.86 -19.10 -17.90
N VAL A 107 -12.26 -17.93 -18.16
CA VAL A 107 -11.32 -17.74 -19.28
C VAL A 107 -10.04 -18.53 -19.01
N LEU A 108 -9.45 -18.41 -17.82
CA LEU A 108 -8.24 -19.14 -17.44
C LEU A 108 -8.46 -20.66 -17.49
N GLU A 109 -9.48 -21.18 -16.79
CA GLU A 109 -9.84 -22.61 -16.78
C GLU A 109 -10.02 -23.20 -18.18
N LYS A 110 -10.61 -22.44 -19.10
CA LYS A 110 -10.92 -22.88 -20.45
C LYS A 110 -9.70 -22.89 -21.39
N TYR A 111 -8.76 -21.98 -21.17
CA TYR A 111 -7.65 -21.73 -22.09
C TYR A 111 -6.28 -22.07 -21.52
N GLN A 112 -6.20 -22.51 -20.25
CA GLN A 112 -5.00 -23.05 -19.63
C GLN A 112 -4.35 -24.13 -20.51
N GLY A 113 -3.06 -23.99 -20.80
CA GLY A 113 -2.31 -24.93 -21.63
C GLY A 113 -2.69 -24.92 -23.12
N LYS A 114 -3.55 -24.00 -23.58
CA LYS A 114 -3.78 -23.77 -25.01
C LYS A 114 -2.74 -22.80 -25.56
N GLU A 115 -2.02 -23.22 -26.59
CA GLU A 115 -1.15 -22.33 -27.37
C GLU A 115 -1.97 -21.40 -28.29
N PHE A 116 -1.48 -20.17 -28.43
CA PHE A 116 -1.99 -19.18 -29.37
C PHE A 116 -0.79 -18.56 -30.10
N LYS A 117 -0.95 -18.31 -31.41
CA LYS A 117 0.04 -17.66 -32.26
C LYS A 117 0.38 -16.25 -31.77
N ASP A 118 -0.63 -15.51 -31.34
CA ASP A 118 -0.54 -14.13 -30.85
C ASP A 118 -1.74 -13.79 -29.96
N PHE A 119 -1.66 -12.66 -29.25
CA PHE A 119 -2.71 -12.16 -28.37
C PHE A 119 -4.03 -11.88 -29.10
N ARG A 120 -3.99 -11.55 -30.40
CA ARG A 120 -5.19 -11.28 -31.20
C ARG A 120 -5.96 -12.57 -31.48
N GLU A 121 -5.29 -13.69 -31.70
CA GLU A 121 -5.92 -15.01 -31.77
C GLU A 121 -6.58 -15.39 -30.45
N PHE A 122 -5.92 -15.15 -29.31
CA PHE A 122 -6.54 -15.35 -27.98
C PHE A 122 -7.82 -14.52 -27.82
N VAL A 123 -7.79 -13.22 -28.09
CA VAL A 123 -8.98 -12.36 -27.98
C VAL A 123 -10.07 -12.78 -28.97
N PHE A 124 -9.71 -13.28 -30.16
CA PHE A 124 -10.67 -13.81 -31.14
C PHE A 124 -11.37 -15.08 -30.65
N GLU A 125 -10.61 -16.04 -30.10
CA GLU A 125 -11.14 -17.27 -29.51
C GLU A 125 -12.07 -16.99 -28.31
N VAL A 126 -11.67 -16.05 -27.45
CA VAL A 126 -12.50 -15.57 -26.34
C VAL A 126 -13.76 -14.89 -26.88
N TYR A 127 -13.66 -14.01 -27.88
CA TYR A 127 -14.81 -13.36 -28.52
C TYR A 127 -15.80 -14.37 -29.13
N LEU A 128 -15.33 -15.39 -29.87
CA LEU A 128 -16.19 -16.39 -30.49
C LEU A 128 -17.03 -17.17 -29.47
N SER A 129 -16.46 -17.46 -28.30
CA SER A 129 -17.09 -18.29 -27.29
C SER A 129 -17.66 -17.53 -26.09
N GLY A 130 -17.33 -16.24 -25.97
CA GLY A 130 -17.59 -15.39 -24.80
C GLY A 130 -18.96 -14.74 -24.75
N LYS A 131 -19.84 -14.96 -25.74
CA LYS A 131 -21.14 -14.27 -25.87
C LYS A 131 -22.11 -14.49 -24.69
N VAL A 132 -21.86 -15.49 -23.84
CA VAL A 132 -22.62 -15.79 -22.61
C VAL A 132 -21.79 -15.52 -21.34
N LEU A 133 -20.48 -15.33 -21.48
CA LEU A 133 -19.54 -15.08 -20.39
C LEU A 133 -19.40 -13.59 -20.09
N PHE A 134 -19.35 -12.77 -21.13
CA PHE A 134 -19.14 -11.33 -21.06
C PHE A 134 -20.46 -10.57 -21.19
N THR A 135 -20.55 -9.39 -20.57
CA THR A 135 -21.63 -8.43 -20.84
C THR A 135 -21.62 -8.00 -22.31
N ARG A 136 -22.73 -7.40 -22.76
CA ARG A 136 -22.85 -6.90 -24.14
C ARG A 136 -21.79 -5.85 -24.49
N HIS A 137 -21.33 -5.05 -23.52
CA HIS A 137 -20.34 -4.00 -23.75
C HIS A 137 -18.92 -4.59 -23.90
N GLU A 138 -18.54 -5.49 -23.00
CA GLU A 138 -17.26 -6.20 -23.06
C GLU A 138 -17.18 -7.04 -24.35
N HIS A 139 -18.22 -7.83 -24.67
CA HIS A 139 -18.25 -8.66 -25.88
C HIS A 139 -18.12 -7.84 -27.17
N HIS A 140 -18.77 -6.67 -27.23
CA HIS A 140 -18.61 -5.72 -28.33
C HIS A 140 -17.18 -5.19 -28.42
N THR A 141 -16.54 -4.93 -27.28
CA THR A 141 -15.16 -4.43 -27.20
C THR A 141 -14.13 -5.45 -27.71
N LEU A 142 -14.28 -6.73 -27.35
CA LEU A 142 -13.46 -7.80 -27.93
C LEU A 142 -13.64 -7.87 -29.45
N GLY A 143 -14.89 -7.74 -29.93
CA GLY A 143 -15.21 -7.70 -31.37
C GLY A 143 -14.60 -6.50 -32.09
N ASP A 144 -14.63 -5.31 -31.49
CA ASP A 144 -14.01 -4.09 -32.03
C ASP A 144 -12.49 -4.23 -32.14
N TYR A 145 -11.84 -4.80 -31.12
CA TYR A 145 -10.40 -5.06 -31.12
C TYR A 145 -10.00 -6.02 -32.24
N VAL A 146 -10.68 -7.16 -32.36
CA VAL A 146 -10.49 -8.15 -33.44
C VAL A 146 -10.67 -7.50 -34.81
N ALA A 147 -11.68 -6.63 -34.96
CA ALA A 147 -11.98 -5.92 -36.20
C ALA A 147 -11.05 -4.72 -36.50
N HIS A 148 -9.98 -4.51 -35.72
CA HIS A 148 -9.06 -3.36 -35.84
C HIS A 148 -9.75 -1.99 -35.78
N ARG A 149 -10.86 -1.88 -35.05
CA ARG A 149 -11.56 -0.60 -34.86
C ARG A 149 -10.85 0.25 -33.80
N GLN A 150 -11.05 1.55 -33.88
CA GLN A 150 -10.57 2.49 -32.86
C GLN A 150 -11.34 2.24 -31.55
N LEU A 151 -10.59 1.98 -30.47
CA LEU A 151 -11.12 1.77 -29.13
C LEU A 151 -11.03 3.06 -28.31
N SER A 152 -12.07 3.31 -27.50
CA SER A 152 -12.02 4.32 -26.42
C SER A 152 -11.07 3.90 -25.28
N SER A 153 -10.65 4.82 -24.42
CA SER A 153 -9.73 4.50 -23.31
C SER A 153 -10.25 3.42 -22.36
N LYS A 154 -11.57 3.40 -22.09
CA LYS A 154 -12.22 2.32 -21.31
C LYS A 154 -12.11 0.96 -22.02
N GLN A 155 -12.32 0.94 -23.32
CA GLN A 155 -12.18 -0.28 -24.12
C GLN A 155 -10.72 -0.75 -24.20
N GLN A 156 -9.76 0.18 -24.22
CA GLN A 156 -8.33 -0.14 -24.17
C GLN A 156 -7.94 -0.74 -22.81
N ALA A 157 -8.48 -0.24 -21.69
CA ALA A 157 -8.25 -0.83 -20.36
C ALA A 157 -8.72 -2.29 -20.28
N LEU A 158 -9.90 -2.60 -20.82
CA LEU A 158 -10.40 -3.99 -20.92
C LEU A 158 -9.45 -4.88 -21.74
N ILE A 159 -8.95 -4.38 -22.88
CA ILE A 159 -7.98 -5.13 -23.70
C ILE A 159 -6.63 -5.30 -22.99
N ALA A 160 -6.18 -4.31 -22.20
CA ALA A 160 -4.99 -4.45 -21.36
C ALA A 160 -5.19 -5.53 -20.27
N ARG A 161 -6.37 -5.61 -19.64
CA ARG A 161 -6.70 -6.70 -18.70
C ARG A 161 -6.75 -8.07 -19.36
N MET A 162 -7.29 -8.15 -20.58
CA MET A 162 -7.23 -9.37 -21.39
C MET A 162 -5.78 -9.76 -21.71
N LEU A 163 -4.86 -8.80 -21.90
CA LEU A 163 -3.43 -9.10 -22.08
C LEU A 163 -2.80 -9.66 -20.80
N GLY A 164 -3.21 -9.18 -19.61
CA GLY A 164 -2.81 -9.76 -18.33
C GLY A 164 -3.27 -11.22 -18.20
N LEU A 165 -4.52 -11.54 -18.55
CA LEU A 165 -5.02 -12.93 -18.57
C LEU A 165 -4.26 -13.81 -19.58
N TYR A 166 -3.97 -13.28 -20.78
CA TYR A 166 -3.15 -13.95 -21.78
C TYR A 166 -1.74 -14.26 -21.26
N THR A 167 -1.12 -13.30 -20.56
CA THR A 167 0.22 -13.45 -19.98
C THR A 167 0.27 -14.58 -18.97
N ARG A 168 -0.75 -14.69 -18.10
CA ARG A 168 -0.88 -15.82 -17.17
C ARG A 168 -0.95 -17.16 -17.92
N ILE A 169 -1.85 -17.29 -18.90
CA ILE A 169 -2.03 -18.52 -19.68
C ILE A 169 -0.74 -18.95 -20.38
N LYS A 170 0.01 -17.98 -20.93
CA LYS A 170 1.18 -18.23 -21.79
C LYS A 170 2.50 -18.37 -21.04
N TYR A 171 2.68 -17.66 -19.91
CA TYR A 171 4.00 -17.48 -19.30
C TYR A 171 4.07 -17.71 -17.77
N GLN A 172 2.97 -18.03 -17.08
CA GLN A 172 3.03 -18.16 -15.60
C GLN A 172 4.02 -19.21 -15.11
N ASP A 173 4.18 -20.31 -15.85
CA ASP A 173 5.10 -21.40 -15.47
C ASP A 173 6.56 -20.96 -15.68
N GLU A 174 6.88 -20.32 -16.82
CA GLU A 174 8.20 -19.71 -17.06
C GLU A 174 8.53 -18.60 -16.02
N ALA A 175 7.51 -17.88 -15.53
CA ALA A 175 7.67 -16.87 -14.50
C ALA A 175 7.94 -17.47 -13.12
N LEU A 176 7.29 -18.60 -12.79
CA LEU A 176 7.59 -19.36 -11.57
C LEU A 176 9.00 -19.97 -11.62
N ASP A 177 9.41 -20.49 -12.77
CA ASP A 177 10.76 -21.03 -12.99
C ASP A 177 11.82 -19.92 -12.85
N LEU A 178 11.58 -18.73 -13.40
CA LEU A 178 12.48 -17.59 -13.21
C LEU A 178 12.52 -17.14 -11.74
N LEU A 179 11.38 -17.04 -11.06
CA LEU A 179 11.34 -16.71 -9.63
C LEU A 179 12.14 -17.73 -8.81
N ALA A 180 11.99 -19.02 -9.11
CA ALA A 180 12.77 -20.08 -8.46
C ALA A 180 14.28 -19.94 -8.71
N ARG A 181 14.69 -19.61 -9.94
CA ARG A 181 16.08 -19.31 -10.29
C ARG A 181 16.59 -18.09 -9.51
N LEU A 182 15.85 -16.98 -9.45
CA LEU A 182 16.29 -15.79 -8.70
C LEU A 182 16.39 -16.07 -7.19
N VAL A 183 15.45 -16.83 -6.62
CA VAL A 183 15.46 -17.25 -5.20
C VAL A 183 16.69 -18.11 -4.87
N SER A 184 17.17 -18.94 -5.79
CA SER A 184 18.38 -19.77 -5.57
C SER A 184 19.69 -18.98 -5.47
N ILE A 185 19.70 -17.71 -5.87
CA ILE A 185 20.87 -16.83 -5.78
C ILE A 185 20.84 -16.10 -4.42
N GLU A 186 21.80 -16.41 -3.54
CA GLU A 186 21.92 -15.85 -2.19
C GLU A 186 22.45 -14.39 -2.22
N THR A 187 21.57 -13.46 -2.59
CA THR A 187 21.83 -12.02 -2.66
C THR A 187 21.75 -11.30 -1.30
N ALA A 188 21.96 -12.03 -0.19
CA ALA A 188 22.01 -11.44 1.14
C ALA A 188 23.34 -10.68 1.36
N ARG A 189 23.30 -9.66 2.24
CA ARG A 189 24.50 -8.92 2.63
C ARG A 189 25.53 -9.86 3.29
N THR A 190 26.73 -9.89 2.73
CA THR A 190 27.91 -10.50 3.35
C THR A 190 28.74 -9.39 3.99
N ASP A 191 29.21 -9.60 5.22
CA ASP A 191 30.12 -8.67 5.87
C ASP A 191 31.48 -8.60 5.14
N ASP A 192 32.15 -7.44 5.24
CA ASP A 192 33.44 -7.12 4.60
C ASP A 192 33.51 -7.20 3.06
N VAL A 193 32.41 -7.56 2.37
CA VAL A 193 32.29 -7.56 0.91
C VAL A 193 31.34 -6.44 0.47
N ALA A 194 31.78 -5.56 -0.43
CA ALA A 194 30.89 -4.55 -1.00
C ALA A 194 29.89 -5.22 -1.95
N GLN A 195 28.61 -4.81 -1.90
CA GLN A 195 27.51 -5.57 -2.52
C GLN A 195 27.69 -5.82 -4.03
N HIS A 196 28.19 -4.82 -4.76
CA HIS A 196 28.54 -4.93 -6.20
C HIS A 196 29.75 -5.83 -6.53
N ASP A 197 30.56 -6.23 -5.54
CA ASP A 197 31.69 -7.16 -5.69
C ASP A 197 31.32 -8.59 -5.26
N ASN A 198 30.13 -8.81 -4.69
CA ASN A 198 29.68 -10.12 -4.24
C ASN A 198 29.29 -10.99 -5.46
N SER A 199 29.82 -12.20 -5.53
CA SER A 199 29.60 -13.16 -6.63
C SER A 199 28.13 -13.49 -6.86
N ALA A 200 27.27 -13.43 -5.84
CA ALA A 200 25.83 -13.62 -5.99
C ALA A 200 25.18 -12.51 -6.84
N PHE A 201 25.67 -11.26 -6.74
CA PHE A 201 25.20 -10.17 -7.59
C PHE A 201 25.76 -10.26 -9.00
N VAL A 202 26.98 -10.77 -9.18
CA VAL A 202 27.52 -11.09 -10.52
C VAL A 202 26.72 -12.21 -11.20
N GLU A 203 26.25 -13.21 -10.44
CA GLU A 203 25.35 -14.24 -10.97
C GLU A 203 23.98 -13.64 -11.32
N MET A 204 23.39 -12.84 -10.43
CA MET A 204 22.12 -12.12 -10.67
C MET A 204 22.20 -11.23 -11.91
N GLU A 205 23.28 -10.47 -12.08
CA GLU A 205 23.57 -9.68 -13.28
C GLU A 205 23.46 -10.53 -14.55
N GLN A 206 24.17 -11.66 -14.59
CA GLN A 206 24.19 -12.56 -15.75
C GLN A 206 22.79 -13.12 -16.03
N VAL A 207 22.04 -13.54 -15.00
CA VAL A 207 20.66 -14.03 -15.17
C VAL A 207 19.76 -12.96 -15.79
N LEU A 208 19.83 -11.72 -15.30
CA LEU A 208 18.99 -10.64 -15.81
C LEU A 208 19.41 -10.20 -17.22
N ALA A 209 20.70 -10.21 -17.53
CA ALA A 209 21.23 -9.93 -18.86
C ALA A 209 20.81 -11.00 -19.89
N ASP A 210 20.87 -12.28 -19.52
CA ASP A 210 20.40 -13.41 -20.34
C ASP A 210 18.90 -13.27 -20.62
N VAL A 211 18.09 -13.09 -19.57
CA VAL A 211 16.62 -12.97 -19.67
C VAL A 211 16.20 -11.76 -20.51
N ALA A 212 16.84 -10.61 -20.32
CA ALA A 212 16.57 -9.43 -21.16
C ALA A 212 16.94 -9.69 -22.63
N THR A 213 18.05 -10.38 -22.90
CA THR A 213 18.47 -10.76 -24.25
C THR A 213 17.46 -11.72 -24.91
N ASP A 214 17.04 -12.77 -24.19
CA ASP A 214 16.06 -13.75 -24.67
C ASP A 214 14.68 -13.14 -24.91
N PHE A 215 14.30 -12.11 -24.13
CA PHE A 215 13.04 -11.39 -24.30
C PHE A 215 13.15 -10.28 -25.37
N GLY A 216 14.35 -9.99 -25.88
CA GLY A 216 14.62 -8.95 -26.87
C GLY A 216 14.47 -7.53 -26.32
N LEU A 217 14.90 -7.31 -25.07
CA LEU A 217 14.80 -6.06 -24.31
C LEU A 217 16.16 -5.34 -24.20
N ASP A 218 16.14 -4.02 -24.05
CA ASP A 218 17.35 -3.23 -23.84
C ASP A 218 17.84 -3.38 -22.39
N TYR A 219 19.04 -3.93 -22.18
CA TYR A 219 19.66 -4.15 -20.87
C TYR A 219 20.90 -3.27 -20.64
N ARG A 220 21.09 -2.76 -19.41
CA ARG A 220 22.34 -2.13 -18.95
C ARG A 220 22.65 -2.51 -17.50
N ASN A 221 23.90 -2.93 -17.25
CA ASN A 221 24.47 -2.93 -15.90
C ASN A 221 25.12 -1.56 -15.60
N ILE A 222 24.82 -0.99 -14.44
CA ILE A 222 25.39 0.25 -13.92
C ILE A 222 26.32 -0.10 -12.75
N ASP A 223 27.58 -0.40 -13.07
CA ASP A 223 28.68 -0.65 -12.13
C ASP A 223 28.40 -1.73 -11.05
N GLY A 224 27.58 -2.74 -11.36
CA GLY A 224 27.13 -3.80 -10.43
C GLY A 224 26.15 -3.33 -9.36
N ARG A 225 25.59 -2.12 -9.51
CA ARG A 225 24.75 -1.44 -8.51
C ARG A 225 23.29 -1.35 -8.91
N VAL A 226 23.02 -1.09 -10.19
CA VAL A 226 21.66 -1.09 -10.73
C VAL A 226 21.63 -1.83 -12.03
N TYR A 227 20.66 -2.74 -12.18
CA TYR A 227 20.36 -3.39 -13.45
C TYR A 227 19.13 -2.71 -14.07
N GLU A 228 19.32 -2.17 -15.28
CA GLU A 228 18.30 -1.43 -16.02
C GLU A 228 17.77 -2.29 -17.17
N VAL A 229 16.46 -2.50 -17.25
CA VAL A 229 15.79 -3.10 -18.41
C VAL A 229 14.75 -2.12 -18.95
N THR A 230 14.77 -1.84 -20.25
CA THR A 230 13.91 -0.81 -20.86
C THR A 230 13.03 -1.37 -21.99
N VAL A 231 11.76 -0.96 -21.99
CA VAL A 231 10.87 -1.01 -23.17
C VAL A 231 10.68 0.42 -23.69
N PRO A 232 11.14 0.74 -24.91
CA PRO A 232 11.12 2.11 -25.43
C PRO A 232 9.71 2.57 -25.82
N GLY A 233 9.38 3.81 -25.42
CA GLY A 233 8.18 4.52 -25.84
C GLY A 233 8.41 5.44 -27.06
N ASN A 234 7.63 6.51 -27.13
CA ASN A 234 7.80 7.59 -28.10
C ASN A 234 8.80 8.64 -27.57
N GLU A 235 9.52 9.33 -28.45
CA GLU A 235 10.46 10.42 -28.09
C GLU A 235 9.79 11.58 -27.33
N ARG A 236 8.47 11.74 -27.45
CA ARG A 236 7.67 12.74 -26.72
C ARG A 236 7.01 12.20 -25.45
N GLY A 237 7.23 10.92 -25.15
CA GLY A 237 6.75 10.28 -23.94
C GLY A 237 7.54 10.67 -22.70
N LYS A 238 7.06 10.20 -21.56
CA LYS A 238 7.73 10.31 -20.27
C LYS A 238 8.50 9.03 -19.95
N LEU A 239 9.50 9.14 -19.07
CA LEU A 239 10.19 7.99 -18.50
C LEU A 239 9.49 7.56 -17.21
N ILE A 240 8.97 6.33 -17.18
CA ILE A 240 8.35 5.72 -16.00
C ILE A 240 9.31 4.67 -15.44
N GLY A 241 9.81 4.92 -14.23
CA GLY A 241 10.66 4.03 -13.47
C GLY A 241 9.82 3.03 -12.66
N LEU A 242 10.09 1.75 -12.85
CA LEU A 242 9.56 0.63 -12.09
C LEU A 242 10.70 0.16 -11.18
N HIS A 243 10.58 0.36 -9.88
CA HIS A 243 11.61 0.05 -8.88
C HIS A 243 11.29 -1.29 -8.23
N ALA A 244 12.31 -2.14 -8.18
CA ALA A 244 12.35 -3.43 -7.51
C ALA A 244 13.78 -3.65 -6.97
N HIS A 245 14.03 -4.65 -6.13
CA HIS A 245 15.39 -4.94 -5.65
C HIS A 245 15.75 -6.42 -5.72
N ALA A 246 17.05 -6.67 -5.93
CA ALA A 246 17.63 -7.99 -6.01
C ALA A 246 18.24 -8.45 -4.69
N ASP A 247 18.63 -7.53 -3.80
CA ASP A 247 19.10 -7.88 -2.46
C ASP A 247 17.96 -8.25 -1.52
N VAL A 248 18.30 -9.05 -0.51
CA VAL A 248 17.34 -9.65 0.43
C VAL A 248 17.93 -9.66 1.84
N VAL A 249 17.11 -9.53 2.89
CA VAL A 249 17.62 -9.75 4.25
C VAL A 249 18.19 -11.17 4.45
N PRO A 250 19.18 -11.34 5.35
CA PRO A 250 19.68 -12.65 5.74
C PRO A 250 18.58 -13.64 6.17
N ALA A 251 18.87 -14.93 6.02
CA ALA A 251 18.01 -16.01 6.46
C ALA A 251 18.82 -16.99 7.32
N ASN A 252 18.28 -17.39 8.47
CA ASN A 252 18.83 -18.47 9.28
C ASN A 252 18.15 -19.80 8.85
N PRO A 253 18.82 -20.72 8.15
CA PRO A 253 18.16 -21.94 7.66
C PRO A 253 17.60 -22.85 8.77
N GLN A 254 18.06 -22.72 10.02
CA GLN A 254 17.53 -23.49 11.15
C GLN A 254 16.12 -23.03 11.59
N GLU A 255 15.68 -21.85 11.16
CA GLU A 255 14.34 -21.32 11.41
C GLU A 255 13.35 -21.63 10.27
N TRP A 256 13.79 -22.32 9.21
CA TRP A 256 12.97 -22.62 8.04
C TRP A 256 12.39 -24.04 8.11
N GLY A 257 11.10 -24.10 8.38
CA GLY A 257 10.31 -25.32 8.50
C GLY A 257 8.89 -25.01 8.99
N LEU A 258 7.93 -25.84 8.60
CA LEU A 258 6.52 -25.71 9.00
C LEU A 258 6.20 -26.54 10.24
N ASP A 259 5.15 -26.15 10.98
CA ASP A 259 4.71 -26.80 12.22
C ASP A 259 4.35 -28.30 12.05
N ASP A 260 4.06 -28.73 10.81
CA ASP A 260 3.79 -30.14 10.47
C ASP A 260 5.04 -30.99 10.24
N GLY A 261 6.23 -30.39 10.35
CA GLY A 261 7.53 -31.03 10.12
C GLY A 261 8.04 -30.95 8.68
N THR A 262 7.36 -30.22 7.79
CA THR A 262 7.88 -29.96 6.43
C THR A 262 9.12 -29.07 6.50
N GLU A 263 10.28 -29.61 6.12
CA GLU A 263 11.54 -28.87 6.01
C GLU A 263 11.46 -27.82 4.88
N LEU A 264 12.03 -26.64 5.10
CA LEU A 264 12.13 -25.57 4.10
C LEU A 264 13.58 -25.08 3.97
N SER A 265 13.91 -24.49 2.83
CA SER A 265 15.22 -23.90 2.55
C SER A 265 15.02 -22.48 2.03
N PRO A 266 15.69 -21.46 2.57
CA PRO A 266 15.50 -20.07 2.15
C PRO A 266 15.83 -19.85 0.66
N PHE A 267 16.90 -20.48 0.17
CA PHE A 267 17.40 -20.32 -1.20
C PHE A 267 17.03 -21.52 -2.08
N THR A 268 15.85 -22.09 -1.88
CA THR A 268 15.28 -23.12 -2.74
C THR A 268 13.77 -22.96 -2.79
N ALA A 269 13.27 -22.40 -3.89
CA ALA A 269 11.85 -22.12 -4.04
C ALA A 269 11.02 -23.42 -4.03
N GLN A 270 10.00 -23.47 -3.16
CA GLN A 270 9.20 -24.68 -2.95
C GLN A 270 7.71 -24.36 -2.99
N LEU A 271 6.99 -24.90 -3.98
CA LEU A 271 5.54 -24.78 -4.10
C LEU A 271 4.84 -25.83 -3.20
N ILE A 272 4.36 -25.41 -2.04
CA ILE A 272 3.69 -26.25 -1.04
C ILE A 272 2.33 -25.63 -0.71
N ALA A 273 1.26 -26.42 -0.82
CA ALA A 273 -0.12 -26.01 -0.50
C ALA A 273 -0.57 -24.67 -1.15
N GLY A 274 -0.11 -24.38 -2.37
CA GLY A 274 -0.44 -23.15 -3.10
C GLY A 274 0.38 -21.91 -2.68
N ARG A 275 1.48 -22.10 -1.96
CA ARG A 275 2.45 -21.06 -1.59
C ARG A 275 3.82 -21.41 -2.14
N VAL A 276 4.50 -20.45 -2.74
CA VAL A 276 5.90 -20.55 -3.16
C VAL A 276 6.74 -20.02 -2.00
N TYR A 277 7.34 -20.93 -1.21
CA TYR A 277 8.24 -20.58 -0.12
C TYR A 277 9.65 -20.29 -0.64
N GLY A 278 10.32 -19.29 -0.07
CA GLY A 278 11.69 -18.91 -0.39
C GLY A 278 11.96 -17.43 -0.09
N ARG A 279 13.21 -17.08 0.23
CA ARG A 279 13.64 -15.69 0.49
C ARG A 279 13.68 -14.93 -0.83
N GLY A 280 12.96 -13.81 -0.91
CA GLY A 280 12.74 -13.05 -2.14
C GLY A 280 11.49 -13.45 -2.92
N THR A 281 10.65 -14.36 -2.41
CA THR A 281 9.39 -14.70 -3.08
C THR A 281 8.32 -13.63 -2.88
N GLN A 282 8.32 -12.98 -1.72
CA GLN A 282 7.43 -11.87 -1.40
C GLN A 282 8.08 -10.50 -1.68
N ASP A 283 9.41 -10.45 -1.60
CA ASP A 283 10.17 -9.24 -1.27
C ASP A 283 11.64 -9.32 -1.75
N ASP A 284 12.00 -8.87 -2.95
CA ASP A 284 11.14 -8.43 -4.07
C ASP A 284 11.55 -9.07 -5.42
N LYS A 285 12.06 -10.31 -5.38
CA LYS A 285 12.40 -11.02 -6.64
C LYS A 285 11.14 -11.33 -7.47
N ASN A 286 9.95 -11.36 -6.85
CA ASN A 286 8.66 -11.37 -7.54
C ASN A 286 8.38 -10.07 -8.32
N GLY A 287 8.71 -8.89 -7.80
CA GLY A 287 8.56 -7.61 -8.51
C GLY A 287 9.39 -7.59 -9.79
N ILE A 288 10.67 -7.97 -9.69
CA ILE A 288 11.56 -8.15 -10.85
C ILE A 288 10.91 -9.05 -11.91
N VAL A 289 10.48 -10.25 -11.51
CA VAL A 289 9.90 -11.24 -12.45
C VAL A 289 8.62 -10.74 -13.09
N ALA A 290 7.71 -10.13 -12.33
CA ALA A 290 6.45 -9.63 -12.85
C ALA A 290 6.65 -8.53 -13.90
N VAL A 291 7.61 -7.62 -13.69
CA VAL A 291 7.96 -6.60 -14.68
C VAL A 291 8.63 -7.21 -15.90
N LEU A 292 9.58 -8.13 -15.75
CA LEU A 292 10.25 -8.76 -16.90
C LEU A 292 9.26 -9.49 -17.82
N PHE A 293 8.27 -10.20 -17.27
CA PHE A 293 7.25 -10.87 -18.08
C PHE A 293 6.22 -9.90 -18.66
N ALA A 294 5.91 -8.79 -17.99
CA ALA A 294 5.13 -7.70 -18.57
C ALA A 294 5.85 -7.01 -19.75
N MET A 295 7.17 -6.78 -19.62
CA MET A 295 8.02 -6.30 -20.72
C MET A 295 8.06 -7.30 -21.88
N ARG A 296 8.21 -8.60 -21.57
CA ARG A 296 8.20 -9.68 -22.57
C ARG A 296 6.93 -9.68 -23.41
N VAL A 297 5.75 -9.66 -22.79
CA VAL A 297 4.49 -9.71 -23.55
C VAL A 297 4.28 -8.42 -24.36
N ILE A 298 4.64 -7.24 -23.83
CA ILE A 298 4.59 -5.98 -24.56
C ILE A 298 5.48 -6.03 -25.81
N GLN A 299 6.70 -6.55 -25.67
CA GLN A 299 7.67 -6.68 -26.76
C GLN A 299 7.25 -7.73 -27.79
N GLN A 300 6.89 -8.94 -27.36
CA GLN A 300 6.53 -10.06 -28.24
C GLN A 300 5.20 -9.83 -28.99
N GLU A 301 4.21 -9.21 -28.34
CA GLU A 301 2.93 -8.83 -28.98
C GLU A 301 3.00 -7.45 -29.67
N ASN A 302 4.19 -6.82 -29.71
CA ASN A 302 4.48 -5.56 -30.40
C ASN A 302 3.53 -4.41 -29.98
N ILE A 303 3.18 -4.36 -28.70
CA ILE A 303 2.28 -3.35 -28.13
C ILE A 303 2.99 -2.00 -28.14
N LYS A 304 2.42 -1.03 -28.87
CA LYS A 304 3.02 0.30 -28.97
C LYS A 304 2.72 1.13 -27.72
N LEU A 305 3.78 1.61 -27.08
CA LEU A 305 3.73 2.53 -25.96
C LEU A 305 4.02 3.97 -26.42
N PHE A 306 3.45 4.93 -25.71
CA PHE A 306 3.78 6.34 -25.78
C PHE A 306 4.89 6.70 -24.78
N ASN A 307 4.83 6.21 -23.55
CA ASN A 307 5.85 6.41 -22.51
C ASN A 307 6.87 5.26 -22.52
N THR A 308 8.09 5.57 -22.09
CA THR A 308 9.17 4.58 -21.92
C THR A 308 9.06 3.94 -20.54
N MET A 309 9.01 2.62 -20.49
CA MET A 309 8.95 1.87 -19.23
C MET A 309 10.34 1.32 -18.91
N ARG A 310 10.84 1.56 -17.70
CA ARG A 310 12.18 1.15 -17.27
C ARG A 310 12.14 0.47 -15.92
N LEU A 311 12.54 -0.79 -15.88
CA LEU A 311 12.85 -1.51 -14.65
C LEU A 311 14.21 -1.03 -14.13
N ILE A 312 14.25 -0.69 -12.86
CA ILE A 312 15.42 -0.29 -12.09
C ILE A 312 15.52 -1.29 -10.94
N VAL A 313 16.47 -2.21 -11.02
CA VAL A 313 16.73 -3.20 -9.97
C VAL A 313 17.83 -2.66 -9.07
N ASP A 314 17.51 -2.26 -7.83
CA ASP A 314 18.49 -1.90 -6.80
C ASP A 314 19.18 -3.18 -6.27
N THR A 315 20.42 -3.06 -5.81
CA THR A 315 21.19 -4.15 -5.20
C THR A 315 21.56 -3.89 -3.74
N THR A 316 20.95 -2.90 -3.10
CA THR A 316 21.32 -2.37 -1.78
C THR A 316 20.13 -1.87 -0.93
N GLU A 317 18.87 -2.11 -1.34
CA GLU A 317 17.67 -1.54 -0.73
C GLU A 317 17.68 -1.80 0.79
N GLU A 318 17.76 -3.09 1.11
CA GLU A 318 17.68 -3.76 2.41
C GLU A 318 18.86 -3.44 3.35
N THR A 319 19.86 -2.70 2.87
CA THR A 319 21.17 -2.60 3.54
C THR A 319 21.65 -1.18 3.76
N THR A 320 21.72 -0.39 2.69
CA THR A 320 22.33 0.95 2.67
C THR A 320 21.54 1.94 1.83
N SER A 321 20.68 1.43 0.94
CA SER A 321 19.85 2.17 0.00
C SER A 321 20.69 3.17 -0.83
N THR A 322 21.87 2.73 -1.29
CA THR A 322 22.86 3.60 -1.96
C THR A 322 22.91 3.45 -3.48
N ALA A 323 22.37 2.38 -4.06
CA ALA A 323 22.49 2.14 -5.49
C ALA A 323 21.57 3.03 -6.35
N VAL A 324 20.29 3.20 -6.01
CA VAL A 324 19.41 4.17 -6.69
C VAL A 324 19.96 5.61 -6.61
N PRO A 325 20.43 6.13 -5.46
CA PRO A 325 21.14 7.42 -5.40
C PRO A 325 22.35 7.48 -6.35
N TYR A 326 23.20 6.45 -6.35
CA TYR A 326 24.36 6.35 -7.25
C TYR A 326 23.95 6.35 -8.74
N TYR A 327 22.86 5.67 -9.08
CA TYR A 327 22.30 5.63 -10.43
C TYR A 327 21.80 7.01 -10.88
N LEU A 328 21.06 7.71 -10.03
CA LEU A 328 20.43 9.01 -10.33
C LEU A 328 21.44 10.17 -10.45
N GLU A 329 22.60 10.08 -9.82
CA GLU A 329 23.74 10.99 -10.08
C GLU A 329 24.30 10.86 -11.51
N ARG A 330 24.04 9.75 -12.21
CA ARG A 330 24.68 9.36 -13.49
C ARG A 330 23.71 9.16 -14.65
N ASN A 331 22.42 9.03 -14.37
CA ASN A 331 21.36 8.72 -15.33
C ASN A 331 20.17 9.68 -15.17
N PRO A 332 19.33 9.88 -16.19
CA PRO A 332 18.12 10.68 -16.06
C PRO A 332 17.18 10.12 -14.99
N THR A 333 16.75 10.96 -14.04
CA THR A 333 15.66 10.63 -13.12
C THR A 333 14.38 10.37 -13.90
N PRO A 334 13.66 9.26 -13.68
CA PRO A 334 12.33 9.05 -14.27
C PRO A 334 11.35 10.14 -13.84
N ASP A 335 10.45 10.54 -14.75
CA ASP A 335 9.40 11.52 -14.48
C ASP A 335 8.36 11.02 -13.47
N TYR A 336 8.14 9.70 -13.45
CA TYR A 336 7.21 8.98 -12.58
C TYR A 336 7.88 7.72 -12.06
N ASN A 337 7.68 7.39 -10.78
CA ASN A 337 8.40 6.33 -10.10
C ASN A 337 7.41 5.44 -9.32
N ILE A 338 7.46 4.13 -9.57
CA ILE A 338 6.56 3.13 -8.97
C ILE A 338 7.42 2.09 -8.28
N ALA A 339 7.34 1.99 -6.95
CA ALA A 339 7.86 0.85 -6.21
C ALA A 339 6.88 -0.33 -6.31
N LEU A 340 7.42 -1.52 -6.58
CA LEU A 340 6.68 -2.79 -6.58
C LEU A 340 6.97 -3.63 -5.31
N ASP A 341 7.73 -3.04 -4.39
CA ASP A 341 7.84 -3.40 -2.99
C ASP A 341 6.99 -2.42 -2.15
N GLY A 342 5.82 -2.89 -1.70
CA GLY A 342 4.86 -2.09 -0.96
C GLY A 342 3.44 -2.67 -1.00
N ASP A 343 2.47 -1.90 -0.53
CA ASP A 343 1.08 -2.35 -0.40
C ASP A 343 0.19 -1.94 -1.58
N TYR A 344 -0.76 -2.80 -1.93
CA TYR A 344 -1.93 -2.45 -2.74
C TYR A 344 -2.96 -1.66 -1.91
N PRO A 345 -3.80 -0.80 -2.54
CA PRO A 345 -3.92 -0.60 -3.97
C PRO A 345 -2.88 0.37 -4.55
N VAL A 346 -2.66 1.55 -3.95
CA VAL A 346 -1.60 2.50 -4.30
C VAL A 346 -1.25 3.32 -3.07
N ILE A 347 0.02 3.35 -2.66
CA ILE A 347 0.46 4.20 -1.54
C ILE A 347 0.98 5.53 -2.08
N ILE A 348 0.21 6.60 -1.88
CA ILE A 348 0.55 7.95 -2.36
C ILE A 348 1.21 8.83 -1.30
N ALA A 349 1.28 8.36 -0.05
CA ALA A 349 1.85 9.10 1.06
C ALA A 349 2.64 8.21 2.01
N GLU A 350 3.78 8.71 2.49
CA GLU A 350 4.67 8.03 3.44
C GLU A 350 5.08 9.02 4.53
N LYS A 351 4.96 8.65 5.80
CA LYS A 351 5.33 9.54 6.91
C LYS A 351 6.82 9.90 6.84
N GLY A 352 7.11 11.18 7.08
CA GLY A 352 8.47 11.68 7.18
C GLY A 352 9.20 11.03 8.35
N PHE A 353 10.49 10.80 8.17
CA PHE A 353 11.34 10.19 9.18
C PHE A 353 11.98 11.26 10.07
N GLY A 354 12.03 11.06 11.39
CA GLY A 354 12.78 11.92 12.31
C GLY A 354 13.51 11.15 13.39
N VAL A 355 14.57 11.75 13.95
CA VAL A 355 15.27 11.22 15.13
C VAL A 355 15.58 12.35 16.08
N VAL A 356 15.11 12.22 17.32
CA VAL A 356 15.53 13.03 18.47
C VAL A 356 16.62 12.25 19.20
N LYS A 357 17.87 12.71 19.14
CA LYS A 357 18.96 12.11 19.92
C LYS A 357 19.26 12.96 21.14
N ALA A 358 19.11 12.37 22.32
CA ALA A 358 19.58 12.94 23.57
C ALA A 358 20.92 12.29 23.93
N VAL A 359 21.98 13.10 24.00
CA VAL A 359 23.35 12.64 24.30
C VAL A 359 23.77 13.13 25.68
N PHE A 360 23.96 12.21 26.61
CA PHE A 360 24.32 12.47 28.00
C PHE A 360 25.83 12.19 28.19
N PRO A 361 26.65 13.18 28.58
CA PRO A 361 28.08 12.95 28.80
C PRO A 361 28.28 12.03 30.01
N VAL A 362 29.17 11.05 29.88
CA VAL A 362 29.52 10.15 30.99
C VAL A 362 30.12 10.98 32.13
N ARG A 363 29.50 10.85 33.31
CA ARG A 363 29.93 11.47 34.56
C ARG A 363 30.03 10.42 35.67
N PRO A 364 30.90 10.63 36.68
CA PRO A 364 30.94 9.79 37.88
C PRO A 364 29.58 9.68 38.55
N ALA A 365 29.30 8.53 39.17
CA ALA A 365 28.07 8.33 39.90
C ALA A 365 28.14 8.94 41.31
N GLU A 366 27.10 9.68 41.68
CA GLU A 366 27.02 10.44 42.94
C GLU A 366 25.84 9.99 43.81
N GLY A 367 25.98 10.07 45.14
CA GLY A 367 24.92 9.69 46.08
C GLY A 367 25.06 8.27 46.63
N LEU A 368 23.93 7.67 46.99
CA LEU A 368 23.82 6.34 47.61
C LEU A 368 23.16 5.34 46.65
N GLY A 369 23.13 4.06 47.03
CA GLY A 369 22.54 2.99 46.23
C GLY A 369 23.51 2.35 45.23
N GLY A 370 22.95 1.58 44.30
CA GLY A 370 23.69 0.89 43.24
C GLY A 370 24.07 1.82 42.09
N GLU A 371 25.15 1.51 41.39
CA GLU A 371 25.65 2.27 40.25
C GLU A 371 25.23 1.62 38.93
N LEU A 372 24.41 2.30 38.12
CA LEU A 372 24.12 1.84 36.76
C LEU A 372 25.38 1.99 35.89
N VAL A 373 25.94 0.87 35.45
CA VAL A 373 27.14 0.83 34.61
C VAL A 373 26.86 0.44 33.16
N SER A 374 25.65 -0.04 32.86
CA SER A 374 25.23 -0.41 31.50
C SER A 374 23.73 -0.26 31.31
N LEU A 375 23.33 0.12 30.10
CA LEU A 375 21.97 0.14 29.58
C LEU A 375 22.01 -0.22 28.09
N THR A 376 21.12 -1.10 27.62
CA THR A 376 21.02 -1.49 26.20
C THR A 376 19.67 -1.12 25.59
N GLY A 377 19.68 -0.86 24.28
CA GLY A 377 18.49 -0.65 23.46
C GLY A 377 18.62 -1.35 22.11
N GLY A 378 17.88 -0.89 21.11
CA GLY A 378 18.03 -1.33 19.73
C GLY A 378 19.35 -0.85 19.13
N LEU A 379 19.76 -1.46 18.02
CA LEU A 379 20.98 -1.10 17.29
C LEU A 379 20.73 -0.09 16.16
N ALA A 380 19.50 -0.03 15.66
CA ALA A 380 19.08 0.82 14.55
C ALA A 380 18.04 1.87 14.99
N TYR A 381 17.98 3.01 14.29
CA TYR A 381 17.03 4.07 14.59
C TYR A 381 15.57 3.70 14.26
N ASN A 382 15.33 2.72 13.39
CA ASN A 382 14.01 2.35 12.90
C ASN A 382 13.39 1.10 13.58
N GLN A 383 14.04 0.49 14.58
CA GLN A 383 13.58 -0.77 15.19
C GLN A 383 13.38 -0.65 16.70
N ILE A 384 12.27 -1.19 17.21
CA ILE A 384 12.03 -1.42 18.63
C ILE A 384 12.52 -2.84 18.94
N PRO A 385 13.51 -3.03 19.85
CA PRO A 385 14.02 -4.36 20.16
C PRO A 385 13.03 -5.18 21.01
N ALA A 386 13.18 -6.50 21.02
CA ALA A 386 12.42 -7.37 21.94
C ALA A 386 12.87 -7.30 23.40
N VAL A 387 14.10 -6.84 23.67
CA VAL A 387 14.71 -6.84 25.01
C VAL A 387 15.52 -5.56 25.25
N SER A 388 15.47 -5.02 26.48
CA SER A 388 16.41 -4.02 27.00
C SER A 388 17.01 -4.54 28.30
N ARG A 389 18.33 -4.35 28.50
CA ARG A 389 19.07 -4.79 29.69
C ARG A 389 19.74 -3.63 30.39
N ALA A 390 19.88 -3.73 31.70
CA ALA A 390 20.67 -2.80 32.50
C ALA A 390 21.49 -3.56 33.54
N VAL A 391 22.65 -3.01 33.93
CA VAL A 391 23.52 -3.59 34.97
C VAL A 391 23.76 -2.57 36.06
N ILE A 392 23.52 -2.97 37.31
CA ILE A 392 23.72 -2.16 38.51
C ILE A 392 24.85 -2.80 39.34
N GLU A 393 25.95 -2.10 39.56
CA GLU A 393 26.98 -2.51 40.52
C GLU A 393 26.60 -2.06 41.93
N ALA A 394 26.45 -3.01 42.85
CA ALA A 394 25.99 -2.79 44.21
C ALA A 394 26.63 -3.82 45.17
N PRO A 395 27.57 -3.41 46.05
CA PRO A 395 28.07 -4.28 47.11
C PRO A 395 26.92 -4.73 48.03
N GLY A 396 26.64 -6.04 48.09
CA GLY A 396 25.46 -6.56 48.78
C GLY A 396 24.19 -6.61 47.93
N ALA A 397 24.35 -6.73 46.60
CA ALA A 397 23.28 -6.84 45.60
C ALA A 397 22.05 -7.70 46.00
N PRO A 398 22.15 -8.85 46.71
CA PRO A 398 20.97 -9.64 47.07
C PRO A 398 19.94 -8.87 47.92
N ALA A 399 20.38 -8.00 48.84
CA ALA A 399 19.48 -7.20 49.68
C ALA A 399 18.83 -6.01 48.93
N LEU A 400 19.45 -5.59 47.83
CA LEU A 400 18.86 -4.62 46.90
C LEU A 400 17.86 -5.32 45.96
N SER A 401 18.12 -6.58 45.58
CA SER A 401 17.30 -7.37 44.67
C SER A 401 15.86 -7.50 45.13
N ASP A 402 15.60 -7.76 46.41
CA ASP A 402 14.23 -7.88 46.95
C ASP A 402 13.41 -6.59 46.78
N GLN A 403 14.04 -5.43 46.97
CA GLN A 403 13.39 -4.12 46.81
C GLN A 403 13.14 -3.78 45.34
N VAL A 404 14.11 -4.09 44.48
CA VAL A 404 13.99 -3.91 43.03
C VAL A 404 12.91 -4.84 42.45
N GLN A 405 12.83 -6.09 42.92
CA GLN A 405 11.78 -7.05 42.55
C GLN A 405 10.40 -6.56 42.97
N GLN A 406 10.25 -6.03 44.19
CA GLN A 406 8.97 -5.49 44.65
C GLN A 406 8.53 -4.25 43.83
N LEU A 407 9.47 -3.41 43.40
CA LEU A 407 9.18 -2.28 42.49
C LEU A 407 8.89 -2.76 41.06
N ALA A 408 9.51 -3.83 40.58
CA ALA A 408 9.22 -4.44 39.28
C ALA A 408 7.78 -4.96 39.22
N GLU A 409 7.32 -5.65 40.27
CA GLU A 409 5.93 -6.11 40.40
C GLU A 409 4.93 -4.95 40.39
N GLN A 410 5.24 -3.85 41.09
CA GLN A 410 4.41 -2.64 41.09
C GLN A 410 4.38 -1.95 39.71
N PHE A 411 5.52 -1.93 39.01
CA PHE A 411 5.65 -1.34 37.68
C PHE A 411 4.84 -2.13 36.65
N ILE A 412 4.95 -3.46 36.65
CA ILE A 412 4.14 -4.37 35.81
C ILE A 412 2.64 -4.17 36.09
N ALA A 413 2.24 -4.16 37.37
CA ALA A 413 0.85 -3.92 37.76
C ALA A 413 0.30 -2.55 37.30
N SER A 414 1.17 -1.56 37.10
CA SER A 414 0.81 -0.20 36.66
C SER A 414 0.74 -0.04 35.13
N TYR A 415 1.50 -0.85 34.38
CA TYR A 415 1.73 -0.62 32.95
C TYR A 415 1.36 -1.80 32.03
N GLY A 416 0.86 -2.91 32.57
CA GLY A 416 0.35 -4.04 31.80
C GLY A 416 1.14 -5.33 32.00
N ASN A 417 0.56 -6.44 31.54
CA ASN A 417 1.13 -7.79 31.59
C ASN A 417 1.59 -8.29 30.21
N ASP A 418 1.80 -7.38 29.27
CA ASP A 418 2.30 -7.60 27.91
C ASP A 418 3.84 -7.56 27.82
N PHE A 419 4.52 -7.37 28.95
CA PHE A 419 5.97 -7.38 29.12
C PHE A 419 6.36 -8.08 30.44
N SER A 420 7.64 -8.42 30.58
CA SER A 420 8.22 -8.87 31.85
C SER A 420 9.40 -8.00 32.27
N ILE A 421 9.69 -8.02 33.58
CA ILE A 421 10.94 -7.53 34.15
C ILE A 421 11.54 -8.70 34.94
N GLU A 422 12.74 -9.12 34.58
CA GLU A 422 13.54 -10.10 35.30
C GLU A 422 14.65 -9.38 36.07
N VAL A 423 14.86 -9.79 37.33
CA VAL A 423 15.90 -9.26 38.22
C VAL A 423 16.78 -10.41 38.67
N ALA A 424 18.04 -10.42 38.25
CA ALA A 424 19.03 -11.41 38.67
C ALA A 424 20.14 -10.73 39.48
N ALA A 425 20.54 -11.33 40.60
CA ALA A 425 21.59 -10.78 41.47
C ALA A 425 22.71 -11.81 41.73
N ASN A 426 23.94 -11.34 41.84
CA ASN A 426 25.06 -12.10 42.40
C ASN A 426 25.55 -11.41 43.71
N ALA A 427 26.83 -11.49 44.07
CA ALA A 427 27.37 -10.83 45.26
C ALA A 427 27.51 -9.29 45.14
N ASP A 428 27.78 -8.77 43.94
CA ASP A 428 28.25 -7.41 43.68
C ASP A 428 27.51 -6.67 42.55
N ARG A 429 26.61 -7.34 41.82
CA ARG A 429 25.79 -6.74 40.76
C ARG A 429 24.36 -7.28 40.71
N LEU A 430 23.49 -6.46 40.13
CA LEU A 430 22.17 -6.86 39.62
C LEU A 430 22.16 -6.70 38.11
N GLU A 431 21.56 -7.66 37.42
CA GLU A 431 21.18 -7.58 36.02
C GLU A 431 19.66 -7.42 35.94
N LEU A 432 19.21 -6.38 35.23
CA LEU A 432 17.80 -6.16 34.92
C LEU A 432 17.57 -6.49 33.45
N GLU A 433 16.50 -7.21 33.16
CA GLU A 433 16.07 -7.50 31.80
C GLU A 433 14.59 -7.19 31.63
N VAL A 434 14.25 -6.24 30.76
CA VAL A 434 12.88 -5.95 30.34
C VAL A 434 12.64 -6.64 29.00
N ARG A 435 11.70 -7.59 28.95
CA ARG A 435 11.27 -8.24 27.70
C ARG A 435 9.92 -7.71 27.27
N GLY A 436 9.80 -7.37 26.01
CA GLY A 436 8.54 -6.98 25.38
C GLY A 436 8.40 -7.63 24.00
N VAL A 437 7.82 -6.90 23.06
CA VAL A 437 7.55 -7.37 21.69
C VAL A 437 8.23 -6.44 20.71
N SER A 438 9.08 -7.02 19.85
CA SER A 438 9.78 -6.32 18.75
C SER A 438 8.77 -5.73 17.76
N ALA A 439 9.06 -4.54 17.24
CA ALA A 439 8.23 -3.89 16.22
C ALA A 439 9.07 -2.94 15.36
N HIS A 440 8.59 -2.66 14.14
CA HIS A 440 9.12 -1.54 13.37
C HIS A 440 8.65 -0.22 13.99
N SER A 441 9.56 0.73 14.13
CA SER A 441 9.33 2.06 14.74
C SER A 441 8.16 2.86 14.16
N SER A 442 7.68 2.51 12.96
CA SER A 442 6.55 3.20 12.33
C SER A 442 5.18 2.79 12.85
N ALA A 443 5.07 1.59 13.41
CA ALA A 443 3.87 1.03 14.00
C ALA A 443 4.17 0.58 15.44
N PRO A 444 4.56 1.50 16.35
CA PRO A 444 4.93 1.16 17.74
C PRO A 444 3.82 0.43 18.50
N GLU A 445 2.55 0.63 18.11
CA GLU A 445 1.37 -0.06 18.60
C GLU A 445 1.35 -1.58 18.30
N SER A 446 2.15 -2.04 17.33
CA SER A 446 2.28 -3.48 17.03
C SER A 446 3.22 -4.23 17.98
N GLY A 447 3.93 -3.50 18.86
CA GLY A 447 4.90 -4.05 19.79
C GLY A 447 4.76 -3.51 21.20
N VAL A 448 5.67 -3.93 22.06
CA VAL A 448 5.69 -3.59 23.48
C VAL A 448 7.10 -3.13 23.81
N ASN A 449 7.34 -1.82 23.70
CA ASN A 449 8.70 -1.27 23.74
C ASN A 449 9.37 -1.50 25.11
N PRO A 450 10.49 -2.25 25.18
CA PRO A 450 11.19 -2.52 26.42
C PRO A 450 12.18 -1.40 26.80
N VAL A 451 12.61 -0.57 25.84
CA VAL A 451 13.59 0.51 26.08
C VAL A 451 12.96 1.64 26.88
N SER A 452 11.76 2.08 26.48
CA SER A 452 11.00 3.08 27.25
C SER A 452 10.65 2.55 28.65
N ARG A 453 10.19 1.30 28.74
CA ARG A 453 9.90 0.63 30.02
C ARG A 453 11.14 0.50 30.92
N MET A 454 12.30 0.13 30.39
CA MET A 454 13.55 0.09 31.16
C MET A 454 13.95 1.48 31.67
N LEU A 455 13.90 2.50 30.82
CA LEU A 455 14.21 3.88 31.23
C LEU A 455 13.25 4.39 32.32
N LEU A 456 11.94 4.14 32.19
CA LEU A 456 10.97 4.51 33.22
C LEU A 456 11.10 3.68 34.50
N PHE A 457 11.47 2.40 34.39
CA PHE A 457 11.74 1.56 35.57
C PHE A 457 13.01 2.03 36.31
N VAL A 458 14.09 2.36 35.59
CA VAL A 458 15.27 3.01 36.16
C VAL A 458 14.90 4.33 36.85
N HIS A 459 14.01 5.13 36.26
CA HIS A 459 13.51 6.35 36.92
C HIS A 459 12.78 6.05 38.24
N LEU A 460 11.93 5.02 38.28
CA LEU A 460 11.26 4.57 39.50
C LEU A 460 12.26 4.13 40.58
N LEU A 461 13.25 3.31 40.23
CA LEU A 461 14.32 2.90 41.15
C LEU A 461 15.11 4.10 41.68
N ASN A 462 15.35 5.10 40.82
CA ASN A 462 16.06 6.32 41.17
C ASN A 462 15.25 7.20 42.14
N GLY A 463 13.94 7.31 41.93
CA GLY A 463 13.01 8.01 42.83
C GLY A 463 12.80 7.29 44.18
N ALA A 464 13.08 5.99 44.25
CA ALA A 464 13.13 5.20 45.47
C ALA A 464 14.50 5.25 46.19
N GLU A 465 15.41 6.13 45.77
CA GLU A 465 16.77 6.31 46.32
C GLU A 465 17.66 5.03 46.25
N LEU A 466 17.33 4.09 45.36
CA LEU A 466 18.05 2.81 45.19
C LEU A 466 19.28 2.91 44.28
N LEU A 467 19.46 4.05 43.61
CA LEU A 467 20.49 4.27 42.58
C LEU A 467 21.30 5.54 42.83
N LYS A 468 22.61 5.46 42.54
CA LYS A 468 23.46 6.63 42.41
C LYS A 468 23.07 7.42 41.16
N GLN A 469 23.15 8.74 41.23
CA GLN A 469 22.89 9.63 40.12
C GLN A 469 24.05 9.62 39.11
N ASN A 470 23.79 9.26 37.86
CA ASN A 470 24.75 9.35 36.77
C ASN A 470 24.05 9.64 35.42
N HIS A 471 24.79 9.55 34.33
CA HIS A 471 24.31 9.81 32.97
C HIS A 471 23.18 8.86 32.50
N ILE A 472 23.05 7.65 33.07
CA ILE A 472 21.93 6.74 32.81
C ILE A 472 20.69 7.16 33.60
N THR A 473 20.82 7.60 34.87
CA THR A 473 19.66 8.11 35.61
C THR A 473 19.17 9.47 35.08
N ASP A 474 20.09 10.28 34.54
CA ASP A 474 19.77 11.50 33.77
C ASP A 474 18.93 11.18 32.53
N ALA A 475 19.29 10.14 31.77
CA ALA A 475 18.55 9.67 30.60
C ALA A 475 17.18 9.05 30.97
N ALA A 476 17.10 8.31 32.07
CA ALA A 476 15.85 7.80 32.62
C ALA A 476 14.88 8.92 33.02
N ARG A 477 15.39 9.99 33.64
CA ARG A 477 14.61 11.20 33.92
C ARG A 477 14.16 11.91 32.64
N TYR A 478 15.02 12.05 31.65
CA TYR A 478 14.64 12.58 30.33
C TYR A 478 13.47 11.80 29.72
N ALA A 479 13.52 10.47 29.76
CA ALA A 479 12.47 9.61 29.23
C ALA A 479 11.14 9.79 29.98
N GLN A 480 11.16 9.72 31.32
CA GLN A 480 9.96 9.90 32.14
C GLN A 480 9.33 11.29 31.99
N ASP A 481 10.15 12.35 32.02
CA ASP A 481 9.66 13.73 32.08
C ASP A 481 9.14 14.23 30.71
N ASN A 482 9.63 13.68 29.59
CA ASN A 482 9.36 14.21 28.24
C ASN A 482 8.60 13.25 27.30
N TRP A 483 8.57 11.95 27.57
CA TRP A 483 8.01 10.94 26.65
C TRP A 483 7.07 9.93 27.32
N GLY A 484 7.43 9.43 28.49
CA GLY A 484 6.68 8.36 29.16
C GLY A 484 6.63 7.05 28.36
N LEU A 485 5.48 6.37 28.41
CA LEU A 485 5.17 5.22 27.55
C LEU A 485 4.25 5.58 26.36
N ASP A 486 3.89 6.87 26.19
CA ASP A 486 3.09 7.30 25.05
C ASP A 486 3.94 7.33 23.78
N PHE A 487 3.39 6.79 22.70
CA PHE A 487 4.05 6.73 21.39
C PHE A 487 3.47 7.73 20.39
N TYR A 488 2.83 8.80 20.87
CA TYR A 488 2.26 9.88 20.06
C TYR A 488 2.97 11.23 20.27
N GLY A 489 3.89 11.31 21.25
CA GLY A 489 4.61 12.55 21.60
C GLY A 489 3.78 13.52 22.44
N LYS A 490 2.76 13.04 23.15
CA LYS A 490 1.84 13.86 23.95
C LYS A 490 2.53 14.46 25.17
N SER A 491 3.38 13.71 25.85
CA SER A 491 4.19 14.21 26.98
C SER A 491 5.09 15.39 26.60
N MET A 492 5.58 15.46 25.35
CA MET A 492 6.37 16.58 24.84
C MET A 492 5.50 17.71 24.26
N GLY A 493 4.21 17.50 24.04
CA GLY A 493 3.31 18.43 23.38
C GLY A 493 3.62 18.64 21.89
N ILE A 494 4.17 17.62 21.22
CA ILE A 494 4.47 17.65 19.78
C ILE A 494 3.43 16.91 18.93
N ASP A 495 2.47 16.24 19.57
CA ASP A 495 1.47 15.42 18.90
C ASP A 495 0.61 16.23 17.91
N PHE A 496 0.28 15.57 16.81
CA PHE A 496 -0.69 16.02 15.80
C PHE A 496 -1.07 14.83 14.93
N SER A 497 -2.13 14.98 14.15
CA SER A 497 -2.58 13.99 13.17
C SER A 497 -2.93 14.67 11.86
N ASP A 498 -2.76 13.91 10.78
CA ASP A 498 -3.42 14.14 9.50
C ASP A 498 -4.59 13.15 9.37
N ASP A 499 -5.61 13.49 8.57
CA ASP A 499 -6.80 12.63 8.39
C ASP A 499 -6.51 11.42 7.49
N PHE A 500 -5.51 11.50 6.60
CA PHE A 500 -5.15 10.44 5.64
C PHE A 500 -3.94 9.61 6.09
N MET A 501 -2.96 10.26 6.73
CA MET A 501 -1.75 9.60 7.24
C MET A 501 -1.85 9.21 8.73
N GLY A 502 -2.87 9.67 9.44
CA GLY A 502 -3.03 9.44 10.87
C GLY A 502 -2.00 10.21 11.72
N PRO A 503 -1.74 9.76 12.96
CA PRO A 503 -0.99 10.54 13.95
C PRO A 503 0.52 10.53 13.73
N LEU A 504 1.22 11.54 14.25
CA LEU A 504 2.64 11.44 14.56
C LEU A 504 2.85 10.28 15.54
N THR A 505 3.84 9.43 15.27
CA THR A 505 4.29 8.42 16.22
C THR A 505 5.72 8.67 16.68
N ALA A 506 6.02 8.25 17.91
CA ALA A 506 7.30 8.42 18.58
C ALA A 506 7.70 7.11 19.29
N ALA A 507 8.93 6.62 19.08
CA ALA A 507 9.39 5.37 19.66
C ALA A 507 10.86 5.44 20.09
N PHE A 508 11.17 5.03 21.32
CA PHE A 508 12.56 4.77 21.73
C PHE A 508 13.08 3.58 20.93
N THR A 509 14.22 3.75 20.24
CA THR A 509 14.80 2.71 19.41
C THR A 509 16.24 2.43 19.83
N LYS A 510 17.17 3.29 19.45
CA LYS A 510 18.60 3.11 19.71
C LYS A 510 19.02 3.61 21.10
N VAL A 511 19.86 2.82 21.77
CA VAL A 511 20.65 3.27 22.93
C VAL A 511 22.10 2.83 22.72
N GLU A 512 23.04 3.77 22.76
CA GLU A 512 24.47 3.50 22.58
C GLU A 512 25.26 4.09 23.74
N LEU A 513 25.95 3.24 24.50
CA LEU A 513 26.82 3.64 25.60
C LEU A 513 28.29 3.51 25.18
N SER A 514 29.02 4.61 25.26
CA SER A 514 30.47 4.69 25.04
C SER A 514 31.19 5.14 26.30
N ASN A 515 32.53 5.12 26.28
CA ASN A 515 33.36 5.67 27.36
C ASN A 515 33.23 7.20 27.55
N GLN A 516 32.52 7.91 26.66
CA GLN A 516 32.40 9.37 26.67
C GLN A 516 30.97 9.86 26.86
N HIS A 517 29.98 9.14 26.34
CA HIS A 517 28.57 9.53 26.39
C HIS A 517 27.62 8.33 26.23
N LEU A 518 26.37 8.55 26.62
CA LEU A 518 25.21 7.71 26.31
C LEU A 518 24.31 8.45 25.31
N GLU A 519 24.09 7.87 24.14
CA GLU A 519 23.05 8.29 23.19
C GLU A 519 21.75 7.54 23.52
N VAL A 520 20.63 8.26 23.62
CA VAL A 520 19.27 7.70 23.61
C VAL A 520 18.48 8.34 22.47
N ALA A 521 18.00 7.53 21.54
CA ALA A 521 17.31 7.98 20.34
C ALA A 521 15.81 7.66 20.38
N VAL A 522 15.00 8.65 20.01
CA VAL A 522 13.57 8.49 19.76
C VAL A 522 13.31 8.74 18.28
N ASN A 523 12.83 7.73 17.56
CA ASN A 523 12.36 7.87 16.19
C ASN A 523 11.00 8.55 16.17
N LEU A 524 10.79 9.44 15.19
CA LEU A 524 9.52 10.06 14.89
C LEU A 524 9.06 9.60 13.50
N ARG A 525 7.77 9.28 13.34
CA ARG A 525 7.11 9.27 12.03
C ARG A 525 6.14 10.43 11.95
N ILE A 526 6.36 11.28 10.96
CA ILE A 526 5.83 12.64 10.87
C ILE A 526 4.81 12.69 9.70
N PRO A 527 3.50 12.74 9.94
CA PRO A 527 2.52 12.93 8.87
C PRO A 527 2.61 14.35 8.28
N VAL A 528 1.91 14.61 7.17
CA VAL A 528 1.71 15.97 6.66
C VAL A 528 0.93 16.85 7.65
N GLY A 529 0.90 18.16 7.41
CA GLY A 529 0.14 19.14 8.20
C GLY A 529 0.98 20.01 9.15
N LYS A 530 2.23 19.61 9.49
CA LYS A 530 3.16 20.44 10.28
C LYS A 530 4.51 20.61 9.55
N PRO A 531 4.97 21.83 9.25
CA PRO A 531 6.30 22.05 8.65
C PRO A 531 7.43 21.58 9.57
N LEU A 532 8.44 20.86 9.03
CA LEU A 532 9.55 20.32 9.84
C LEU A 532 10.27 21.36 10.71
N PRO A 533 10.59 22.59 10.24
CA PRO A 533 11.26 23.57 11.09
C PRO A 533 10.44 23.99 12.32
N VAL A 534 9.11 23.92 12.22
CA VAL A 534 8.21 24.20 13.35
C VAL A 534 8.24 23.04 14.34
N LEU A 535 8.21 21.79 13.86
CA LEU A 535 8.33 20.60 14.72
C LEU A 535 9.69 20.54 15.42
N GLU A 536 10.78 20.80 14.70
CA GLU A 536 12.12 20.92 15.27
C GLU A 536 12.17 22.00 16.35
N GLN A 537 11.61 23.19 16.08
CA GLN A 537 11.55 24.27 17.07
C GLN A 537 10.74 23.86 18.31
N GLN A 538 9.63 23.13 18.16
CA GLN A 538 8.85 22.61 19.28
C GLN A 538 9.67 21.63 20.14
N VAL A 539 10.31 20.63 19.52
CA VAL A 539 11.18 19.65 20.21
C VAL A 539 12.31 20.36 20.95
N ARG A 540 13.04 21.27 20.28
CA ARG A 540 14.15 22.02 20.88
C ARG A 540 13.70 22.97 21.99
N ALA A 541 12.52 23.57 21.89
CA ALA A 541 11.96 24.44 22.93
C ALA A 541 11.55 23.64 24.17
N ALA A 542 10.84 22.52 23.99
CA ALA A 542 10.43 21.64 25.09
C ALA A 542 11.65 21.10 25.85
N LEU A 543 12.58 20.45 25.14
CA LEU A 543 13.79 19.86 25.73
C LEU A 543 14.74 20.93 26.31
N GLY A 544 14.85 22.09 25.68
CA GLY A 544 15.63 23.21 26.20
C GLY A 544 15.01 23.88 27.44
N ALA A 545 13.69 23.85 27.60
CA ALA A 545 12.99 24.30 28.80
C ALA A 545 13.12 23.28 29.94
N TRP A 546 12.97 21.99 29.63
CA TRP A 546 13.24 20.88 30.56
C TRP A 546 14.67 20.96 31.09
N GLN A 547 15.68 21.03 30.21
CA GLN A 547 17.09 21.10 30.59
C GLN A 547 17.41 22.28 31.52
N LYS A 548 16.84 23.47 31.26
CA LYS A 548 17.01 24.64 32.14
C LYS A 548 16.37 24.45 33.52
N THR A 549 15.31 23.65 33.59
CA THR A 549 14.58 23.37 34.84
C THR A 549 15.25 22.27 35.66
N THR A 550 15.79 21.24 35.01
CA THR A 550 16.42 20.09 35.68
C THR A 550 17.90 20.28 35.97
N GLY A 551 18.60 21.12 35.19
CA GLY A 551 20.06 21.24 35.23
C GLY A 551 20.81 20.06 34.59
N THR A 552 20.11 19.11 33.97
CA THR A 552 20.72 17.90 33.40
C THR A 552 21.62 18.22 32.21
N ALA A 553 22.87 17.72 32.25
CA ALA A 553 23.79 17.82 31.13
C ALA A 553 23.32 16.91 29.99
N MET A 554 22.94 17.51 28.86
CA MET A 554 22.40 16.81 27.69
C MET A 554 22.72 17.64 26.43
N GLN A 555 23.12 16.99 25.35
CA GLN A 555 23.19 17.58 24.02
C GLN A 555 22.05 17.02 23.16
N LEU A 556 21.54 17.82 22.22
CA LEU A 556 20.37 17.50 21.40
C LEU A 556 20.70 17.60 19.92
N GLU A 557 20.79 16.46 19.26
CA GLU A 557 20.73 16.37 17.80
C GLU A 557 19.29 16.08 17.37
N TYR A 558 18.87 16.74 16.29
CA TYR A 558 17.58 16.50 15.65
C TYR A 558 17.82 16.30 14.16
N LEU A 559 17.32 15.20 13.62
CA LEU A 559 17.36 14.88 12.19
C LEU A 559 15.92 14.69 11.71
N SER A 560 15.60 15.19 10.52
CA SER A 560 14.30 14.93 9.90
C SER A 560 14.36 14.91 8.37
N LYS A 561 13.49 14.11 7.78
CA LYS A 561 13.09 14.11 6.36
C LYS A 561 11.61 14.47 6.28
N ALA A 562 11.19 15.09 5.17
CA ALA A 562 9.79 15.47 4.96
C ALA A 562 8.92 14.23 4.78
N PRO A 563 7.60 14.30 5.04
CA PRO A 563 6.67 13.30 4.53
C PRO A 563 6.56 13.36 3.01
N MET A 564 6.33 12.19 2.41
CA MET A 564 5.87 12.05 1.04
C MET A 564 4.34 12.23 1.00
N TYR A 565 3.85 13.01 0.04
CA TYR A 565 2.44 13.05 -0.34
C TYR A 565 2.36 13.42 -1.83
N ARG A 566 1.68 12.61 -2.64
CA ARG A 566 1.48 12.86 -4.08
C ARG A 566 0.06 13.37 -4.37
N ASN A 567 -0.09 14.05 -5.49
CA ASN A 567 -1.39 14.59 -5.92
C ASN A 567 -2.38 13.45 -6.23
N PRO A 568 -3.49 13.27 -5.46
CA PRO A 568 -4.47 12.21 -5.73
C PRO A 568 -5.29 12.46 -6.99
N ASP A 569 -5.31 13.68 -7.53
CA ASP A 569 -6.02 14.02 -8.78
C ASP A 569 -5.26 13.57 -10.04
N GLY A 570 -4.00 13.15 -9.91
CA GLY A 570 -3.14 12.79 -11.05
C GLY A 570 -3.73 11.65 -11.89
N ALA A 571 -3.76 11.82 -13.21
CA ALA A 571 -4.34 10.83 -14.12
C ALA A 571 -3.60 9.47 -14.10
N TRP A 572 -2.30 9.48 -13.75
CA TRP A 572 -1.48 8.27 -13.63
C TRP A 572 -1.74 7.49 -12.33
N VAL A 573 -1.81 8.15 -11.16
CA VAL A 573 -2.15 7.48 -9.88
C VAL A 573 -3.58 6.95 -9.89
N ASN A 574 -4.50 7.64 -10.55
CA ASN A 574 -5.86 7.13 -10.75
C ASN A 574 -5.88 5.89 -11.66
N THR A 575 -5.01 5.83 -12.67
CA THR A 575 -4.85 4.63 -13.51
C THR A 575 -4.30 3.46 -12.72
N LEU A 576 -3.31 3.66 -11.84
CA LEU A 576 -2.85 2.62 -10.90
C LEU A 576 -4.00 2.15 -9.99
N LEU A 577 -4.72 3.10 -9.39
CA LEU A 577 -5.82 2.80 -8.46
C LEU A 577 -6.95 2.02 -9.12
N ASP A 578 -7.32 2.36 -10.36
CA ASP A 578 -8.26 1.57 -11.17
C ASP A 578 -7.74 0.15 -11.42
N VAL A 579 -6.46 -0.02 -11.79
CA VAL A 579 -5.88 -1.35 -12.07
C VAL A 579 -5.93 -2.22 -10.82
N ALA A 580 -5.49 -1.73 -9.66
CA ALA A 580 -5.50 -2.51 -8.43
C ALA A 580 -6.92 -2.79 -7.93
N SER A 581 -7.77 -1.77 -7.78
CA SER A 581 -9.14 -1.95 -7.26
C SER A 581 -10.01 -2.86 -8.13
N GLU A 582 -9.90 -2.76 -9.46
CA GLU A 582 -10.67 -3.62 -10.35
C GLU A 582 -10.15 -5.07 -10.41
N ASN A 583 -8.83 -5.31 -10.38
CA ASN A 583 -8.27 -6.67 -10.41
C ASN A 583 -8.32 -7.40 -9.05
N LEU A 584 -8.28 -6.68 -7.93
CA LEU A 584 -8.18 -7.24 -6.57
C LEU A 584 -9.47 -7.11 -5.75
N GLU A 585 -10.52 -6.52 -6.31
CA GLU A 585 -11.79 -6.22 -5.63
C GLU A 585 -11.62 -5.34 -4.37
N LEU A 586 -10.57 -4.52 -4.35
CA LEU A 586 -10.31 -3.57 -3.27
C LEU A 586 -11.17 -2.31 -3.42
N ALA A 587 -11.39 -1.60 -2.31
CA ALA A 587 -11.97 -0.26 -2.35
C ALA A 587 -11.10 0.67 -3.22
N ARG A 588 -11.75 1.54 -4.02
CA ARG A 588 -11.07 2.50 -4.90
C ARG A 588 -10.61 3.73 -4.10
N GLU A 589 -9.76 3.50 -3.11
CA GLU A 589 -9.21 4.48 -2.18
C GLU A 589 -7.67 4.40 -2.19
N PHE A 590 -7.00 5.54 -2.04
CA PHE A 590 -5.54 5.56 -1.91
C PHE A 590 -5.11 5.16 -0.50
N GLY A 591 -3.92 4.58 -0.37
CA GLY A 591 -3.32 4.25 0.93
C GLY A 591 -2.21 5.22 1.35
N SER A 592 -1.85 5.15 2.64
CA SER A 592 -0.70 5.81 3.23
C SER A 592 0.12 4.82 4.06
N SER A 593 1.44 5.00 4.12
CA SER A 593 2.34 4.21 4.95
C SER A 593 3.03 5.05 6.02
N ALA A 594 3.36 4.42 7.14
CA ALA A 594 4.21 5.01 8.17
C ALA A 594 5.71 4.66 7.97
N GLY A 595 5.98 3.66 7.13
CA GLY A 595 7.31 3.38 6.57
C GLY A 595 7.71 4.42 5.51
N GLY A 596 8.90 4.26 4.95
CA GLY A 596 9.32 5.00 3.76
C GLY A 596 10.13 4.06 2.86
N THR A 597 10.00 4.22 1.54
CA THR A 597 10.61 3.33 0.53
C THR A 597 11.63 4.05 -0.34
N SER A 598 12.32 3.32 -1.22
CA SER A 598 13.24 3.85 -2.23
C SER A 598 12.65 4.99 -3.10
N VAL A 599 11.33 5.04 -3.30
CA VAL A 599 10.66 6.08 -4.11
C VAL A 599 10.24 7.34 -3.33
N HIS A 600 10.48 7.39 -2.02
CA HIS A 600 10.09 8.52 -1.14
C HIS A 600 10.58 9.88 -1.65
N ASP A 601 11.88 9.96 -1.91
CA ASP A 601 12.59 11.18 -2.32
C ASP A 601 12.53 11.41 -3.85
N LEU A 602 11.85 10.54 -4.62
CA LEU A 602 11.78 10.60 -6.09
C LEU A 602 10.59 11.42 -6.61
N PRO A 603 10.71 12.12 -7.75
CA PRO A 603 9.59 12.84 -8.35
C PRO A 603 8.46 11.87 -8.70
N ASN A 604 7.24 12.21 -8.28
CA ASN A 604 6.06 11.37 -8.50
C ASN A 604 6.28 9.90 -8.10
N GLY A 605 6.96 9.65 -6.96
CA GLY A 605 7.11 8.32 -6.38
C GLY A 605 5.85 7.82 -5.67
N VAL A 606 5.40 6.59 -5.95
CA VAL A 606 4.32 5.87 -5.22
C VAL A 606 4.66 4.39 -5.10
N GLN A 607 4.06 3.68 -4.14
CA GLN A 607 4.10 2.21 -4.09
C GLN A 607 2.85 1.63 -4.79
N PHE A 608 2.98 0.44 -5.39
CA PHE A 608 1.89 -0.22 -6.12
C PHE A 608 1.89 -1.74 -5.93
N GLY A 609 1.58 -2.19 -4.71
CA GLY A 609 1.81 -3.58 -4.34
C GLY A 609 3.30 -3.92 -4.34
N LEU A 610 3.70 -5.18 -4.37
CA LEU A 610 2.90 -6.39 -4.63
C LEU A 610 2.33 -7.09 -3.36
N ALA A 611 2.31 -6.42 -2.19
CA ALA A 611 1.66 -6.94 -0.98
C ALA A 611 0.16 -6.64 -0.94
N MET A 612 -0.62 -7.56 -0.35
CA MET A 612 -2.05 -7.40 -0.13
C MET A 612 -2.33 -6.82 1.26
N PRO A 613 -3.06 -5.70 1.39
CA PRO A 613 -3.20 -4.97 2.66
C PRO A 613 -3.97 -5.72 3.75
N ASN A 614 -4.70 -6.79 3.37
CA ASN A 614 -5.49 -7.63 4.26
C ASN A 614 -4.86 -9.02 4.49
N GLU A 615 -3.68 -9.29 3.94
CA GLU A 615 -2.92 -10.53 4.19
C GLU A 615 -1.70 -10.24 5.08
N LYS A 616 -1.22 -11.24 5.80
CA LYS A 616 0.00 -11.08 6.61
C LYS A 616 1.21 -10.97 5.65
N TYR A 617 1.92 -9.86 5.69
CA TYR A 617 3.23 -9.71 5.03
C TYR A 617 4.21 -10.78 5.54
N THR A 618 4.84 -11.49 4.61
CA THR A 618 5.75 -12.61 4.87
C THR A 618 7.22 -12.25 4.65
N GLY A 619 7.51 -11.15 3.93
CA GLY A 619 8.85 -10.63 3.70
C GLY A 619 9.61 -10.39 5.00
N HIS A 620 10.93 -10.41 4.92
CA HIS A 620 11.90 -10.45 6.03
C HIS A 620 11.80 -11.61 7.03
N ASN A 621 10.66 -12.30 7.17
CA ASN A 621 10.45 -13.35 8.18
C ASN A 621 11.10 -14.69 7.77
N ALA A 622 11.25 -15.60 8.73
CA ALA A 622 11.45 -17.01 8.41
C ALA A 622 10.18 -17.61 7.77
N ASN A 623 10.34 -18.64 6.94
CA ASN A 623 9.26 -19.23 6.12
C ASN A 623 8.55 -18.20 5.22
N GLU A 624 9.28 -17.23 4.67
CA GLU A 624 8.73 -16.31 3.68
C GLU A 624 8.11 -17.08 2.51
N PHE A 625 6.93 -16.63 2.08
CA PHE A 625 6.27 -17.16 0.90
C PHE A 625 5.43 -16.10 0.19
N LYS A 626 5.27 -16.29 -1.12
CA LYS A 626 4.21 -15.68 -1.92
C LYS A 626 3.12 -16.70 -2.20
N SER A 627 1.84 -16.32 -2.11
CA SER A 627 0.78 -17.23 -2.56
C SER A 627 0.82 -17.34 -4.10
N LEU A 628 0.71 -18.56 -4.63
CA LEU A 628 0.71 -18.79 -6.08
C LEU A 628 -0.42 -18.00 -6.76
N LYS A 629 -1.57 -17.90 -6.12
CA LYS A 629 -2.71 -17.10 -6.58
C LYS A 629 -2.34 -15.62 -6.69
N GLN A 630 -1.67 -15.04 -5.68
CA GLN A 630 -1.27 -13.63 -5.72
C GLN A 630 -0.19 -13.39 -6.76
N PHE A 631 0.85 -14.23 -6.84
CA PHE A 631 1.88 -14.11 -7.87
C PHE A 631 1.28 -14.11 -9.30
N GLN A 632 0.34 -15.01 -9.58
CA GLN A 632 -0.37 -15.04 -10.85
C GLN A 632 -1.23 -13.78 -11.10
N LEU A 633 -1.83 -13.19 -10.06
CA LEU A 633 -2.56 -11.91 -10.17
C LEU A 633 -1.60 -10.74 -10.42
N ASP A 634 -0.44 -10.72 -9.76
CA ASP A 634 0.59 -9.70 -9.94
C ASP A 634 1.09 -9.67 -11.40
N LEU A 635 1.32 -10.83 -12.03
CA LEU A 635 1.64 -10.93 -13.46
C LEU A 635 0.59 -10.22 -14.33
N GLN A 636 -0.70 -10.39 -14.02
CA GLN A 636 -1.80 -9.77 -14.77
C GLN A 636 -1.90 -8.26 -14.49
N ILE A 637 -1.74 -7.86 -13.23
CA ILE A 637 -1.83 -6.47 -12.76
C ILE A 637 -0.68 -5.63 -13.33
N VAL A 638 0.55 -6.13 -13.27
CA VAL A 638 1.74 -5.43 -13.76
C VAL A 638 1.69 -5.27 -15.28
N VAL A 639 1.21 -6.27 -16.03
CA VAL A 639 0.93 -6.14 -17.47
C VAL A 639 -0.08 -5.04 -17.76
N GLU A 640 -1.23 -5.04 -17.08
CA GLU A 640 -2.27 -4.03 -17.32
C GLU A 640 -1.77 -2.62 -16.97
N MET A 641 -1.11 -2.48 -15.82
CA MET A 641 -0.49 -1.23 -15.35
C MET A 641 0.50 -0.68 -16.37
N MET A 642 1.46 -1.50 -16.83
CA MET A 642 2.47 -1.09 -17.79
C MET A 642 1.88 -0.71 -19.15
N VAL A 643 0.85 -1.41 -19.63
CA VAL A 643 0.19 -1.08 -20.90
C VAL A 643 -0.64 0.20 -20.78
N ARG A 644 -1.43 0.36 -19.72
CA ARG A 644 -2.28 1.55 -19.52
C ARG A 644 -1.42 2.81 -19.34
N LEU A 645 -0.46 2.79 -18.42
CA LEU A 645 0.48 3.91 -18.22
C LEU A 645 1.37 4.11 -19.44
N GLY A 646 1.86 3.03 -20.05
CA GLY A 646 2.67 3.10 -21.26
C GLY A 646 1.95 3.77 -22.43
N GLN A 647 0.63 3.60 -22.59
CA GLN A 647 -0.15 4.21 -23.68
C GLN A 647 -0.74 5.60 -23.35
N GLN A 648 -0.76 5.99 -22.07
CA GLN A 648 -1.37 7.22 -21.58
C GLN A 648 -0.55 8.47 -21.94
N GLN A 649 -1.14 9.40 -22.71
CA GLN A 649 -0.43 10.61 -23.18
C GLN A 649 -0.42 11.76 -22.16
N GLN A 650 -1.34 11.78 -21.20
CA GLN A 650 -1.44 12.78 -20.14
C GLN A 650 -1.44 12.04 -18.80
N LEU A 651 -0.37 12.23 -18.03
CA LEU A 651 -0.13 11.56 -16.74
C LEU A 651 -0.48 12.48 -15.56
N ASP A 652 -0.23 13.78 -15.68
CA ASP A 652 -0.57 14.83 -14.70
C ASP A 652 -2.09 14.95 -14.43
#